data_AF-A0A816VI06-F1
#
_entry.id   AF-A0A816VI06-F1
#
_cell.length_a   1.000
_cell.length_b   1.000
_cell.length_c   1.000
_cell.angle_alpha   90.00
_cell.angle_beta   90.00
_cell.angle_gamma   90.00
#
_symmetry.space_group_name_H-M   'P 1'
#
loop_
_entity.id
_entity.type
_entity.pdbx_description
1 polymer ?
#
loop_
_entity_poly.entity_id
_entity_poly.type
_entity_poly.pdbx_seq_one_letter_code
_entity_poly.pdbx_strand_id
1 'polypeptide(L)'
;MKWSNVNVPTKVLNWVRSLRPMHRCSPTIFESILVHGHIMSRGHMDHLKSFQFVAQTVEQHKRIRKILKGQVNAFQDRVRAFIDALVKIEFDKVYVGGSKTSTITDDSNQEYIARREEQALNKFLQAKDVNDIRLCAIEIAQASIQLNSKKTGIGFPSDKDLGTDQHVFGILGPHTGTYYGDIVIIFKRELMQHPDANFSPLAATTYKSGKAIGFHPWLTDCKSDSGRIAQFHGSKLHCATPGYEQAAALELLAIAGLQNHTMNENLEDIIEKWLDLDSHQVFEAHLPKLIPLHYIEHVYIPQNVFNSLSKKAQQNAKKLFERILTIAKYNVDLDVDPMAFHKPDASRVEYQNYCLNQMLSHIQSCPVSPDLLLNYGTTITLSASHFRTQAAIPMTISQSYKRSVQNTGSIKVSDDVVYIYFKTLKGDFMLIITNEAINTSDAQDNIQYLMCYIAPTPDDTNFDNYNEQYSYISNFPPELHDTVIQTKKFQSASNVFHKGCNNDDAILYCLKMKRKTGEISVIHAGANGIYMHVSLECKFERDQLDLNALDYVYISTGSQSVPIQNLTIQHSPLPHVHPTFDKEFRSTINISNSDGIDLHSKGPGAAKMYRGYHGNDEWQQDVHHSDIPKELEVRGESHEYYKKRERSKDADETDKPKSPESPSIGRKAINFFKRIFGSPDVKEKQSNQPNGFPDKPPKQPRSPRSKPYELPRRRFHESDRSRPPSPSSPPLESRSRPPSPSSPPLESRSGSRSRGPSRPRPRDSSQSESRGPSRPRPRESPQSESRESSRPRPHEPSRLTPCRDSVNCRKQFGPNQVSHCQSYSHPCRFSEICRNKHEKIHSYQCTHAPVSIVRCQYDQNCKDLADPLHRCTFRHTNLPDYLYPCKYQQSCRTGTLEHRIRFSHGEVLPVPKKK
;
A
#
# COMPACT_ATOMS: atom_id res chain seq x y z
N MET A 1 -15.16 -36.75 -15.59
CA MET A 1 -15.13 -35.74 -16.68
C MET A 1 -13.70 -35.32 -16.92
N LYS A 2 -13.25 -35.20 -18.19
CA LYS A 2 -12.01 -34.48 -18.50
C LYS A 2 -12.35 -32.98 -18.55
N TRP A 3 -11.66 -32.19 -17.73
CA TRP A 3 -12.02 -30.81 -17.38
C TRP A 3 -11.63 -29.77 -18.44
N SER A 4 -11.02 -30.17 -19.55
CA SER A 4 -10.41 -29.28 -20.55
C SER A 4 -11.40 -28.56 -21.48
N ASN A 5 -12.71 -28.82 -21.38
CA ASN A 5 -13.70 -28.40 -22.40
C ASN A 5 -14.92 -27.64 -21.82
N VAL A 6 -14.85 -27.10 -20.60
CA VAL A 6 -15.98 -26.35 -20.01
C VAL A 6 -16.08 -24.98 -20.68
N ASN A 7 -17.17 -24.73 -21.40
CA ASN A 7 -17.47 -23.42 -21.96
C ASN A 7 -18.14 -22.56 -20.89
N VAL A 8 -17.50 -21.45 -20.51
CA VAL A 8 -18.06 -20.54 -19.49
C VAL A 8 -19.02 -19.58 -20.18
N PRO A 9 -20.30 -19.48 -19.75
CA PRO A 9 -21.24 -18.55 -20.36
C PRO A 9 -20.79 -17.09 -20.22
N THR A 10 -20.90 -16.30 -21.29
CA THR A 10 -20.51 -14.88 -21.32
C THR A 10 -21.20 -14.06 -20.21
N LYS A 11 -22.44 -14.39 -19.85
CA LYS A 11 -23.17 -13.75 -18.75
C LYS A 11 -22.46 -13.93 -17.40
N VAL A 12 -21.88 -15.10 -17.14
CA VAL A 12 -21.12 -15.39 -15.92
C VAL A 12 -19.81 -14.60 -15.90
N LEU A 13 -19.08 -14.58 -17.03
CA LEU A 13 -17.88 -13.75 -17.16
C LEU A 13 -18.16 -12.26 -16.92
N ASN A 14 -19.25 -11.75 -17.49
CA ASN A 14 -19.65 -10.36 -17.30
C ASN A 14 -20.07 -10.06 -15.86
N TRP A 15 -20.73 -11.02 -15.20
CA TRP A 15 -21.05 -10.90 -13.78
C TRP A 15 -19.79 -10.81 -12.92
N VAL A 16 -18.82 -11.73 -13.11
CA VAL A 16 -17.53 -11.73 -12.41
C VAL A 16 -16.78 -10.41 -12.61
N ARG A 17 -16.75 -9.89 -13.85
CA ARG A 17 -16.11 -8.60 -14.18
C ARG A 17 -16.76 -7.42 -13.46
N SER A 18 -18.05 -7.53 -13.13
CA SER A 18 -18.86 -6.49 -12.50
C SER A 18 -18.87 -6.57 -10.97
N LEU A 19 -18.29 -7.61 -10.36
CA LEU A 19 -18.20 -7.75 -8.91
C LEU A 19 -17.32 -6.66 -8.27
N ARG A 20 -17.80 -6.11 -7.16
CA ARG A 20 -17.10 -5.03 -6.43
C ARG A 20 -16.78 -5.45 -5.01
N PRO A 21 -15.66 -4.95 -4.44
CA PRO A 21 -15.34 -5.24 -3.06
C PRO A 21 -16.32 -4.55 -2.11
N MET A 22 -16.82 -5.30 -1.15
CA MET A 22 -17.74 -4.86 -0.12
C MET A 22 -17.12 -5.10 1.25
N HIS A 23 -17.03 -4.04 2.04
CA HIS A 23 -16.57 -4.08 3.42
C HIS A 23 -17.72 -3.79 4.37
N ARG A 24 -17.74 -4.47 5.51
CA ARG A 24 -18.69 -4.23 6.60
C ARG A 24 -17.92 -3.81 7.84
N CYS A 25 -18.46 -2.84 8.56
CA CYS A 25 -17.82 -2.34 9.78
C CYS A 25 -18.83 -1.89 10.84
N SER A 26 -18.35 -1.77 12.07
CA SER A 26 -19.11 -1.23 13.20
C SER A 26 -19.11 0.30 13.19
N PRO A 27 -20.03 0.96 13.92
CA PRO A 27 -20.06 2.41 14.09
C PRO A 27 -18.72 2.99 14.55
N THR A 28 -18.06 2.36 15.52
CA THR A 28 -16.76 2.82 16.04
C THR A 28 -15.67 2.81 14.98
N ILE A 29 -15.63 1.77 14.13
CA ILE A 29 -14.68 1.70 13.01
C ILE A 29 -15.01 2.77 11.97
N PHE A 30 -16.30 2.95 11.64
CA PHE A 30 -16.72 3.95 10.66
C PHE A 30 -16.40 5.38 11.10
N GLU A 31 -16.60 5.74 12.38
CA GLU A 31 -16.19 7.05 12.90
C GLU A 31 -14.67 7.25 12.76
N SER A 32 -13.89 6.21 13.03
CA SER A 32 -12.44 6.27 12.88
C SER A 32 -12.02 6.45 11.41
N ILE A 33 -12.70 5.78 10.47
CA ILE A 33 -12.49 5.98 9.03
C ILE A 33 -12.72 7.45 8.63
N LEU A 34 -13.78 8.08 9.15
CA LEU A 34 -14.10 9.49 8.86
C LEU A 34 -13.06 10.45 9.43
N VAL A 35 -12.49 10.14 10.60
CA VAL A 35 -11.48 10.97 11.27
C VAL A 35 -10.11 10.85 10.60
N HIS A 36 -9.68 9.62 10.29
CA HIS A 36 -8.39 9.38 9.64
C HIS A 36 -8.39 9.72 8.15
N GLY A 37 -9.56 9.70 7.49
CA GLY A 37 -9.68 10.00 6.07
C GLY A 37 -9.29 8.83 5.16
N HIS A 38 -9.27 7.60 5.69
CA HIS A 38 -9.00 6.37 4.94
C HIS A 38 -9.50 5.13 5.70
N ILE A 39 -9.80 4.05 4.97
CA ILE A 39 -9.91 2.71 5.55
C ILE A 39 -8.51 2.13 5.72
N MET A 40 -8.31 1.27 6.72
CA MET A 40 -7.00 0.78 7.11
C MET A 40 -7.04 -0.70 7.49
N SER A 41 -5.96 -1.42 7.19
CA SER A 41 -5.81 -2.83 7.57
C SER A 41 -5.63 -3.01 9.07
N ARG A 42 -5.79 -4.25 9.55
CA ARG A 42 -5.56 -4.58 10.96
C ARG A 42 -4.11 -4.27 11.39
N GLY A 43 -3.13 -4.62 10.57
CA GLY A 43 -1.72 -4.33 10.80
C GLY A 43 -1.42 -2.83 10.83
N HIS A 44 -2.13 -2.01 10.05
CA HIS A 44 -2.03 -0.55 10.17
C HIS A 44 -2.62 -0.05 11.50
N MET A 45 -3.80 -0.55 11.89
CA MET A 45 -4.42 -0.20 13.18
C MET A 45 -3.50 -0.55 14.37
N ASP A 46 -2.78 -1.67 14.31
CA ASP A 46 -1.83 -2.05 15.36
C ASP A 46 -0.66 -1.05 15.51
N HIS A 47 -0.25 -0.36 14.44
CA HIS A 47 0.77 0.70 14.52
C HIS A 47 0.24 1.98 15.18
N LEU A 48 -1.07 2.24 15.13
CA LEU A 48 -1.70 3.39 15.80
C LEU A 48 -1.62 3.33 17.34
N LYS A 49 -1.06 2.26 17.91
CA LYS A 49 -0.68 2.20 19.34
C LYS A 49 0.53 3.07 19.68
N SER A 50 1.32 3.43 18.67
CA SER A 50 2.49 4.29 18.83
C SER A 50 2.10 5.74 18.60
N PHE A 51 2.29 6.60 19.61
CA PHE A 51 2.02 8.02 19.47
C PHE A 51 2.87 8.67 18.37
N GLN A 52 4.12 8.21 18.16
CA GLN A 52 4.96 8.72 17.07
C GLN A 52 4.37 8.40 15.70
N PHE A 53 3.80 7.21 15.54
CA PHE A 53 3.16 6.81 14.29
C PHE A 53 1.86 7.59 14.06
N VAL A 54 1.10 7.86 15.14
CA VAL A 54 -0.10 8.70 15.08
C VAL A 54 0.26 10.15 14.70
N ALA A 55 1.32 10.72 15.27
CA ALA A 55 1.79 12.06 14.89
C ALA A 55 2.16 12.13 13.40
N GLN A 56 2.88 11.13 12.88
CA GLN A 56 3.15 11.03 11.44
C GLN A 56 1.86 10.93 10.61
N THR A 57 0.85 10.20 11.09
CA THR A 57 -0.45 10.10 10.43
C THR A 57 -1.15 11.46 10.37
N VAL A 58 -1.07 12.27 11.43
CA VAL A 58 -1.60 13.63 11.47
C VAL A 58 -0.89 14.53 10.44
N GLU A 59 0.45 14.47 10.35
CA GLU A 59 1.21 15.23 9.36
C GLU A 59 0.79 14.92 7.92
N GLN A 60 0.46 13.65 7.64
CA GLN A 60 0.03 13.20 6.32
C GLN A 60 -1.45 13.49 6.04
N HIS A 61 -2.23 13.91 7.02
CA HIS A 61 -3.65 14.17 6.86
C HIS A 61 -3.90 15.33 5.89
N LYS A 62 -4.88 15.17 4.96
CA LYS A 62 -5.16 16.14 3.87
C LYS A 62 -5.31 17.58 4.35
N ARG A 63 -5.97 17.80 5.51
CA ARG A 63 -6.16 19.13 6.08
C ARG A 63 -4.83 19.78 6.50
N ILE A 64 -3.94 18.99 7.10
CA ILE A 64 -2.63 19.47 7.58
C ILE A 64 -1.70 19.72 6.40
N ARG A 65 -1.64 18.79 5.44
CA ARG A 65 -0.86 18.98 4.21
C ARG A 65 -1.26 20.24 3.45
N LYS A 66 -2.56 20.61 3.45
CA LYS A 66 -3.02 21.86 2.82
C LYS A 66 -2.48 23.10 3.53
N ILE A 67 -2.42 23.09 4.85
CA ILE A 67 -1.83 24.18 5.65
C ILE A 67 -0.31 24.28 5.41
N LEU A 68 0.36 23.13 5.28
CA LEU A 68 1.81 23.05 5.10
C LEU A 68 2.30 23.30 3.65
N LYS A 69 1.41 23.29 2.65
CA LYS A 69 1.79 23.51 1.24
C LYS A 69 2.42 24.91 1.09
N GLY A 70 3.66 24.96 0.59
CA GLY A 70 4.40 26.22 0.36
C GLY A 70 5.11 26.81 1.58
N GLN A 71 5.14 26.11 2.73
CA GLN A 71 5.79 26.59 3.95
C GLN A 71 7.26 26.14 4.05
N VAL A 72 8.14 27.02 4.55
CA VAL A 72 9.59 26.78 4.75
C VAL A 72 9.82 25.62 5.75
N ASN A 73 10.84 24.79 5.51
CA ASN A 73 11.17 23.60 6.33
C ASN A 73 11.23 23.85 7.84
N ALA A 74 11.75 25.02 8.28
CA ALA A 74 11.82 25.37 9.69
C ALA A 74 10.42 25.50 10.37
N PHE A 75 9.36 25.79 9.60
CA PHE A 75 7.98 25.78 10.10
C PHE A 75 7.42 24.36 10.19
N GLN A 76 7.77 23.49 9.24
CA GLN A 76 7.35 22.10 9.26
C GLN A 76 7.88 21.37 10.50
N ASP A 77 9.13 21.63 10.90
CA ASP A 77 9.70 21.06 12.13
C ASP A 77 8.97 21.54 13.40
N ARG A 78 8.50 22.79 13.44
CA ARG A 78 7.70 23.32 14.55
C ARG A 78 6.30 22.72 14.58
N VAL A 79 5.66 22.57 13.42
CA VAL A 79 4.36 21.89 13.33
C VAL A 79 4.46 20.44 13.77
N ARG A 80 5.53 19.73 13.37
CA ARG A 80 5.84 18.37 13.86
C ARG A 80 5.96 18.33 15.38
N ALA A 81 6.80 19.20 15.97
CA ALA A 81 6.98 19.25 17.41
C ALA A 81 5.68 19.57 18.17
N PHE A 82 4.83 20.43 17.59
CA PHE A 82 3.51 20.75 18.14
C PHE A 82 2.57 19.54 18.09
N ILE A 83 2.48 18.86 16.94
CA ILE A 83 1.67 17.65 16.76
C ILE A 83 2.14 16.54 17.71
N ASP A 84 3.45 16.27 17.76
CA ASP A 84 4.05 15.25 18.64
C ASP A 84 3.64 15.47 20.10
N ALA A 85 3.74 16.72 20.58
CA ALA A 85 3.37 17.07 21.96
C ALA A 85 1.87 16.85 22.22
N LEU A 86 0.99 17.29 21.30
CA LEU A 86 -0.46 17.12 21.46
C LEU A 86 -0.88 15.64 21.46
N VAL A 87 -0.36 14.85 20.52
CA VAL A 87 -0.66 13.42 20.44
C VAL A 87 -0.16 12.71 21.70
N LYS A 88 1.05 13.03 22.17
CA LYS A 88 1.60 12.45 23.39
C LYS A 88 0.74 12.78 24.62
N ILE A 89 0.27 14.03 24.76
CA ILE A 89 -0.66 14.43 25.85
C ILE A 89 -1.92 13.55 25.84
N GLU A 90 -2.54 13.31 24.68
CA GLU A 90 -3.74 12.46 24.60
C GLU A 90 -3.46 11.00 24.97
N PHE A 91 -2.31 10.46 24.57
CA PHE A 91 -1.91 9.11 24.94
C PHE A 91 -1.62 8.97 26.44
N ASP A 92 -0.89 9.93 27.03
CA ASP A 92 -0.52 9.91 28.44
C ASP A 92 -1.77 9.94 29.35
N LYS A 93 -2.85 10.65 28.96
CA LYS A 93 -4.16 10.65 29.67
C LYS A 93 -4.72 9.25 29.90
N VAL A 94 -4.50 8.32 28.97
CA VAL A 94 -5.03 6.95 29.04
C VAL A 94 -4.14 6.05 29.90
N TYR A 95 -2.82 6.23 29.83
CA TYR A 95 -1.86 5.43 30.60
C TYR A 95 -1.89 5.75 32.11
N VAL A 96 -2.15 7.00 32.49
CA VAL A 96 -2.29 7.41 33.90
C VAL A 96 -3.55 6.80 34.57
N GLY A 97 -4.57 6.45 33.79
CA GLY A 97 -5.80 5.80 34.29
C GLY A 97 -5.69 4.30 34.55
N GLY A 98 -4.63 3.62 34.09
CA GLY A 98 -4.49 2.16 34.11
C GLY A 98 -3.43 1.58 35.05
N SER A 99 -2.51 2.39 35.57
CA SER A 99 -1.45 1.94 36.50
C SER A 99 -1.21 2.97 37.59
N LYS A 100 -1.38 2.56 38.86
CA LYS A 100 -0.93 3.33 40.04
C LYS A 100 0.59 3.31 40.07
N THR A 101 1.24 4.18 39.30
CA THR A 101 2.54 4.84 39.59
C THR A 101 3.04 5.55 38.33
N SER A 102 2.71 6.82 38.17
CA SER A 102 3.57 7.74 37.43
C SER A 102 4.08 8.81 38.40
N THR A 103 5.41 8.88 38.52
CA THR A 103 6.11 10.04 39.05
C THR A 103 5.71 11.27 38.23
N ILE A 104 5.26 12.31 38.93
CA ILE A 104 4.63 13.57 38.48
C ILE A 104 5.56 14.49 37.62
N THR A 105 6.57 13.95 36.91
CA THR A 105 7.61 14.78 36.29
C THR A 105 7.50 14.98 34.78
N ASP A 106 6.71 14.21 34.01
CA ASP A 106 6.75 14.26 32.53
C ASP A 106 5.57 15.03 31.87
N ASP A 107 4.38 15.04 32.49
CA ASP A 107 3.17 15.70 31.92
C ASP A 107 3.34 17.22 31.76
N SER A 108 4.02 17.86 32.72
CA SER A 108 4.28 19.31 32.68
C SER A 108 5.19 19.75 31.51
N ASN A 109 6.02 18.83 31.00
CA ASN A 109 6.98 19.12 29.94
C ASN A 109 6.30 19.13 28.55
N GLN A 110 5.38 18.20 28.27
CA GLN A 110 4.70 18.15 26.97
C GLN A 110 3.70 19.30 26.80
N GLU A 111 2.96 19.65 27.86
CA GLU A 111 2.10 20.83 27.82
C GLU A 111 2.90 22.12 27.57
N TYR A 112 4.07 22.25 28.21
CA TYR A 112 4.97 23.37 27.98
C TYR A 112 5.46 23.42 26.52
N ILE A 113 5.88 22.28 25.96
CA ILE A 113 6.30 22.19 24.55
C ILE A 113 5.13 22.59 23.63
N ALA A 114 3.94 22.04 23.84
CA ALA A 114 2.77 22.37 23.02
C ALA A 114 2.44 23.86 23.06
N ARG A 115 2.43 24.51 24.23
CA ARG A 115 2.19 25.95 24.37
C ARG A 115 3.29 26.79 23.71
N ARG A 116 4.56 26.40 23.88
CA ARG A 116 5.70 27.09 23.29
C ARG A 116 5.65 27.05 21.77
N GLU A 117 5.40 25.88 21.19
CA GLU A 117 5.33 25.74 19.72
C GLU A 117 4.06 26.40 19.16
N GLU A 118 2.92 26.33 19.85
CA GLU A 118 1.71 27.09 19.44
C GLU A 118 1.96 28.60 19.40
N GLN A 119 2.61 29.16 20.43
CA GLN A 119 2.96 30.59 20.44
C GLN A 119 3.95 30.94 19.33
N ALA A 120 4.86 30.03 18.97
CA ALA A 120 5.75 30.23 17.85
C ALA A 120 5.00 30.17 16.51
N LEU A 121 4.13 29.19 16.31
CA LEU A 121 3.35 29.00 15.09
C LEU A 121 2.37 30.13 14.83
N ASN A 122 1.72 30.68 15.87
CA ASN A 122 0.82 31.83 15.74
C ASN A 122 1.50 33.12 15.25
N LYS A 123 2.84 33.17 15.20
CA LYS A 123 3.58 34.28 14.58
C LYS A 123 3.66 34.17 13.05
N PHE A 124 3.39 32.99 12.51
CA PHE A 124 3.63 32.67 11.09
C PHE A 124 2.40 32.09 10.39
N LEU A 125 1.52 31.42 11.12
CA LEU A 125 0.27 30.85 10.64
C LEU A 125 -0.93 31.63 11.17
N GLN A 126 -2.06 31.56 10.46
CA GLN A 126 -3.30 32.11 10.96
C GLN A 126 -3.75 31.32 12.20
N ALA A 127 -4.35 31.99 13.18
CA ALA A 127 -4.86 31.34 14.39
C ALA A 127 -5.84 30.19 14.07
N LYS A 128 -6.61 30.33 12.98
CA LYS A 128 -7.48 29.27 12.45
C LYS A 128 -6.69 28.03 12.05
N ASP A 129 -5.60 28.18 11.31
CA ASP A 129 -4.78 27.05 10.85
C ASP A 129 -4.10 26.33 12.01
N VAL A 130 -3.57 27.08 12.99
CA VAL A 130 -2.98 26.51 14.21
C VAL A 130 -4.03 25.73 15.01
N ASN A 131 -5.25 26.27 15.11
CA ASN A 131 -6.36 25.58 15.75
C ASN A 131 -6.80 24.33 14.96
N ASP A 132 -6.81 24.39 13.63
CA ASP A 132 -7.12 23.24 12.78
C ASP A 132 -6.07 22.12 12.93
N ILE A 133 -4.78 22.46 13.05
CA ILE A 133 -3.71 21.51 13.39
C ILE A 133 -3.99 20.86 14.75
N ARG A 134 -4.29 21.68 15.77
CA ARG A 134 -4.57 21.22 17.13
C ARG A 134 -5.75 20.26 17.19
N LEU A 135 -6.89 20.64 16.60
CA LEU A 135 -8.10 19.83 16.58
C LEU A 135 -7.88 18.52 15.83
N CYS A 136 -7.22 18.57 14.68
CA CYS A 136 -6.91 17.37 13.89
C CYS A 136 -6.00 16.40 14.67
N ALA A 137 -4.96 16.91 15.35
CA ALA A 137 -4.06 16.09 16.14
C ALA A 137 -4.78 15.37 17.30
N ILE A 138 -5.61 16.11 18.04
CA ILE A 138 -6.38 15.57 19.16
C ILE A 138 -7.39 14.53 18.67
N GLU A 139 -8.14 14.83 17.59
CA GLU A 139 -9.16 13.92 17.05
C GLU A 139 -8.57 12.60 16.56
N ILE A 140 -7.49 12.66 15.78
CA ILE A 140 -6.81 11.47 15.27
C ILE A 140 -6.20 10.66 16.42
N ALA A 141 -5.63 11.32 17.44
CA ALA A 141 -5.10 10.64 18.61
C ALA A 141 -6.20 9.91 19.39
N GLN A 142 -7.32 10.58 19.66
CA GLN A 142 -8.46 9.99 20.38
C GLN A 142 -9.10 8.83 19.60
N ALA A 143 -9.26 8.97 18.28
CA ALA A 143 -9.73 7.88 17.42
C ALA A 143 -8.77 6.68 17.45
N SER A 144 -7.45 6.93 17.37
CA SER A 144 -6.40 5.90 17.44
C SER A 144 -6.41 5.15 18.78
N ILE A 145 -6.57 5.88 19.89
CA ILE A 145 -6.73 5.30 21.23
C ILE A 145 -7.99 4.44 21.29
N GLN A 146 -9.11 4.95 20.79
CA GLN A 146 -10.41 4.27 20.84
C GLN A 146 -10.36 2.95 20.07
N LEU A 147 -9.79 2.94 18.86
CA LEU A 147 -9.58 1.74 18.05
C LEU A 147 -8.80 0.64 18.79
N ASN A 148 -7.82 1.04 19.61
CA ASN A 148 -7.00 0.10 20.36
C ASN A 148 -7.65 -0.39 21.65
N SER A 149 -8.45 0.45 22.30
CA SER A 149 -9.18 0.10 23.52
C SER A 149 -10.32 -0.90 23.27
N LYS A 150 -10.95 -0.84 22.08
CA LYS A 150 -12.03 -1.73 21.68
C LYS A 150 -11.53 -2.65 20.56
N LYS A 151 -10.98 -3.82 20.92
CA LYS A 151 -10.64 -4.86 19.93
C LYS A 151 -11.90 -5.28 19.17
N THR A 152 -12.10 -4.70 18.00
CA THR A 152 -13.18 -5.01 17.06
C THR A 152 -12.55 -5.24 15.68
N GLY A 153 -13.23 -6.04 14.84
CA GLY A 153 -12.75 -6.41 13.51
C GLY A 153 -11.88 -7.67 13.46
N ILE A 154 -11.43 -8.01 12.25
CA ILE A 154 -10.56 -9.16 11.95
C ILE A 154 -9.18 -8.95 12.59
N GLY A 155 -8.67 -9.97 13.26
CA GLY A 155 -7.44 -9.95 14.03
C GLY A 155 -7.19 -11.31 14.67
N PHE A 156 -7.60 -12.36 13.95
CA PHE A 156 -7.40 -13.72 14.37
C PHE A 156 -5.89 -13.99 14.36
N PRO A 157 -5.33 -14.73 15.34
CA PRO A 157 -3.88 -14.92 15.41
C PRO A 157 -3.25 -15.45 14.13
N SER A 158 -4.03 -16.19 13.31
CA SER A 158 -3.55 -16.69 12.02
C SER A 158 -3.34 -15.65 10.93
N ASP A 159 -3.96 -14.48 11.05
CA ASP A 159 -3.94 -13.48 9.97
C ASP A 159 -2.51 -13.01 9.68
N LYS A 160 -1.66 -12.97 10.70
CA LYS A 160 -0.22 -12.66 10.55
C LYS A 160 0.52 -13.71 9.74
N ASP A 161 0.22 -14.99 9.97
CA ASP A 161 0.85 -16.09 9.25
C ASP A 161 0.39 -16.16 7.79
N LEU A 162 -0.83 -15.69 7.52
CA LEU A 162 -1.44 -15.62 6.18
C LEU A 162 -1.14 -14.28 5.48
N GLY A 163 -0.58 -13.31 6.20
CA GLY A 163 -0.38 -11.92 5.75
C GLY A 163 -1.67 -11.12 5.53
N THR A 164 -2.84 -11.65 5.90
CA THR A 164 -4.14 -10.98 5.71
C THR A 164 -4.32 -9.78 6.63
N ASP A 165 -3.55 -9.68 7.71
CA ASP A 165 -3.53 -8.49 8.58
C ASP A 165 -2.95 -7.25 7.86
N GLN A 166 -2.18 -7.44 6.79
CA GLN A 166 -1.66 -6.34 5.97
C GLN A 166 -2.66 -5.82 4.93
N HIS A 167 -3.83 -6.46 4.80
CA HIS A 167 -4.86 -6.09 3.84
C HIS A 167 -6.13 -5.56 4.53
N VAL A 168 -6.84 -4.65 3.85
CA VAL A 168 -8.22 -4.37 4.21
C VAL A 168 -9.07 -5.52 3.69
N PHE A 169 -9.79 -6.20 4.58
CA PHE A 169 -10.67 -7.31 4.23
C PHE A 169 -11.97 -6.82 3.60
N GLY A 170 -12.50 -7.57 2.63
CA GLY A 170 -13.87 -7.47 2.17
C GLY A 170 -14.33 -8.74 1.46
N ILE A 171 -15.53 -8.71 0.91
CA ILE A 171 -16.05 -9.73 0.00
C ILE A 171 -16.11 -9.15 -1.41
N LEU A 172 -15.61 -9.87 -2.41
CA LEU A 172 -15.73 -9.47 -3.81
C LEU A 172 -17.10 -9.90 -4.35
N GLY A 173 -18.13 -9.07 -4.13
CA GLY A 173 -19.52 -9.36 -4.49
C GLY A 173 -20.49 -9.15 -3.33
N PRO A 174 -21.73 -9.66 -3.44
CA PRO A 174 -22.74 -9.55 -2.39
C PRO A 174 -22.27 -10.17 -1.07
N HIS A 175 -22.22 -9.39 0.02
CA HIS A 175 -21.73 -9.84 1.32
C HIS A 175 -22.87 -10.14 2.31
N THR A 176 -23.01 -11.42 2.68
CA THR A 176 -24.05 -11.95 3.57
C THR A 176 -23.69 -11.91 5.06
N GLY A 177 -22.42 -11.84 5.45
CA GLY A 177 -21.96 -11.90 6.83
C GLY A 177 -22.21 -10.62 7.63
N THR A 178 -23.40 -10.51 8.23
CA THR A 178 -23.78 -9.35 9.08
C THR A 178 -22.93 -9.22 10.34
N TYR A 179 -22.25 -10.28 10.77
CA TYR A 179 -21.38 -10.30 11.94
C TYR A 179 -20.22 -9.28 11.87
N TYR A 180 -19.80 -8.86 10.68
CA TYR A 180 -18.79 -7.80 10.53
C TYR A 180 -19.31 -6.37 10.76
N GLY A 181 -20.63 -6.20 10.90
CA GLY A 181 -21.28 -4.93 11.17
C GLY A 181 -22.35 -4.54 10.14
N ASP A 182 -23.11 -3.53 10.54
CA ASP A 182 -24.30 -3.06 9.82
C ASP A 182 -23.99 -1.91 8.84
N ILE A 183 -22.81 -1.31 8.91
CA ILE A 183 -22.38 -0.28 7.95
C ILE A 183 -21.70 -0.98 6.78
N VAL A 184 -22.28 -0.82 5.59
CA VAL A 184 -21.80 -1.42 4.34
C VAL A 184 -21.07 -0.34 3.53
N ILE A 185 -19.82 -0.61 3.17
CA ILE A 185 -19.00 0.22 2.30
C ILE A 185 -18.74 -0.57 1.01
N ILE A 186 -19.16 -0.01 -0.13
CA ILE A 186 -18.88 -0.55 -1.45
C ILE A 186 -17.74 0.24 -2.05
N PHE A 187 -16.72 -0.47 -2.53
CA PHE A 187 -15.59 0.13 -3.22
C PHE A 187 -15.77 0.15 -4.73
N LYS A 188 -15.19 1.15 -5.37
CA LYS A 188 -15.09 1.21 -6.83
C LYS A 188 -14.35 -0.02 -7.34
N ARG A 189 -14.81 -0.55 -8.48
CA ARG A 189 -14.23 -1.74 -9.12
C ARG A 189 -12.72 -1.59 -9.41
N GLU A 190 -12.32 -0.40 -9.82
CA GLU A 190 -10.93 -0.05 -10.17
C GLU A 190 -9.92 -0.32 -9.05
N LEU A 191 -10.36 -0.35 -7.78
CA LEU A 191 -9.50 -0.70 -6.65
C LEU A 191 -8.88 -2.10 -6.79
N MET A 192 -9.57 -3.04 -7.46
CA MET A 192 -9.07 -4.39 -7.69
C MET A 192 -7.95 -4.47 -8.76
N GLN A 193 -7.61 -3.34 -9.39
CA GLN A 193 -6.44 -3.20 -10.27
C GLN A 193 -5.18 -2.74 -9.51
N HIS A 194 -5.31 -2.39 -8.24
CA HIS A 194 -4.17 -2.06 -7.38
C HIS A 194 -3.29 -3.31 -7.17
N PRO A 195 -1.95 -3.21 -7.24
CA PRO A 195 -1.03 -4.37 -7.15
C PRO A 195 -1.14 -5.14 -5.84
N ASP A 196 -1.38 -4.42 -4.73
CA ASP A 196 -1.64 -5.06 -3.43
C ASP A 196 -3.08 -5.59 -3.27
N ALA A 197 -3.94 -5.47 -4.30
CA ALA A 197 -5.31 -5.97 -4.25
C ALA A 197 -5.41 -7.34 -4.93
N ASN A 198 -5.93 -8.34 -4.24
CA ASN A 198 -6.20 -9.66 -4.82
C ASN A 198 -7.46 -10.23 -4.19
N PHE A 199 -7.87 -11.42 -4.62
CA PHE A 199 -8.94 -12.14 -3.96
C PHE A 199 -8.67 -13.64 -3.98
N SER A 200 -9.19 -14.36 -2.99
CA SER A 200 -9.14 -15.82 -2.93
C SER A 200 -10.54 -16.40 -3.06
N PRO A 201 -10.69 -17.62 -3.63
CA PRO A 201 -11.98 -18.31 -3.75
C PRO A 201 -12.75 -18.48 -2.44
N LEU A 202 -12.01 -18.61 -1.35
CA LEU A 202 -12.48 -18.81 0.01
C LEU A 202 -11.75 -17.86 0.95
N ALA A 203 -12.25 -17.72 2.18
CA ALA A 203 -11.52 -17.03 3.23
C ALA A 203 -10.19 -17.70 3.58
N ALA A 204 -9.15 -16.91 3.85
CA ALA A 204 -7.80 -17.38 4.16
C ALA A 204 -7.77 -18.31 5.38
N THR A 205 -8.59 -18.01 6.39
CA THR A 205 -8.71 -18.80 7.62
C THR A 205 -9.26 -20.21 7.34
N THR A 206 -10.09 -20.37 6.30
CA THR A 206 -10.66 -21.65 5.86
C THR A 206 -9.58 -22.58 5.30
N TYR A 207 -8.56 -22.05 4.61
CA TYR A 207 -7.39 -22.82 4.17
C TYR A 207 -6.58 -23.30 5.36
N LYS A 208 -6.20 -22.39 6.26
CA LYS A 208 -5.37 -22.74 7.42
C LYS A 208 -6.03 -23.78 8.31
N SER A 209 -7.35 -23.68 8.54
CA SER A 209 -8.08 -24.65 9.33
C SER A 209 -8.27 -26.01 8.64
N GLY A 210 -7.89 -26.15 7.36
CA GLY A 210 -8.14 -27.34 6.54
C GLY A 210 -9.59 -27.51 6.09
N LYS A 211 -10.48 -26.55 6.37
CA LYS A 211 -11.90 -26.63 5.99
C LYS A 211 -12.11 -26.41 4.49
N ALA A 212 -11.15 -25.77 3.81
CA ALA A 212 -11.22 -25.46 2.39
C ALA A 212 -11.49 -26.71 1.54
N ILE A 213 -10.90 -27.86 1.89
CA ILE A 213 -11.09 -29.13 1.17
C ILE A 213 -12.54 -29.62 1.26
N GLY A 214 -13.21 -29.37 2.38
CA GLY A 214 -14.61 -29.75 2.57
C GLY A 214 -15.57 -28.91 1.71
N PHE A 215 -15.19 -27.68 1.38
CA PHE A 215 -15.97 -26.83 0.49
C PHE A 215 -15.57 -27.03 -0.98
N HIS A 216 -14.28 -27.20 -1.25
CA HIS A 216 -13.69 -27.31 -2.57
C HIS A 216 -12.95 -28.65 -2.69
N PRO A 217 -13.65 -29.73 -3.08
CA PRO A 217 -13.11 -31.09 -3.09
C PRO A 217 -12.01 -31.31 -4.15
N TRP A 218 -11.77 -30.35 -5.04
CA TRP A 218 -10.65 -30.34 -5.98
C TRP A 218 -9.34 -29.83 -5.34
N LEU A 219 -9.37 -29.32 -4.12
CA LEU A 219 -8.15 -28.99 -3.37
C LEU A 219 -7.50 -30.26 -2.81
N THR A 220 -6.17 -30.30 -2.86
CA THR A 220 -5.39 -31.38 -2.24
C THR A 220 -5.17 -31.08 -0.75
N ASP A 221 -5.30 -32.09 0.12
CA ASP A 221 -4.99 -31.93 1.54
C ASP A 221 -3.48 -31.89 1.78
N CYS A 222 -2.96 -30.70 2.07
CA CYS A 222 -1.54 -30.49 2.33
C CYS A 222 -1.07 -30.97 3.71
N LYS A 223 -1.97 -31.47 4.59
CA LYS A 223 -1.75 -32.02 5.96
C LYS A 223 -0.95 -31.17 6.96
N SER A 224 -0.22 -30.16 6.50
CA SER A 224 0.67 -29.27 7.24
C SER A 224 0.19 -27.83 7.11
N ASP A 225 0.40 -27.03 8.16
CA ASP A 225 0.01 -25.62 8.16
C ASP A 225 0.74 -24.82 7.08
N SER A 226 2.05 -25.04 6.91
CA SER A 226 2.84 -24.39 5.86
C SER A 226 2.34 -24.74 4.46
N GLY A 227 1.98 -26.00 4.21
CA GLY A 227 1.40 -26.43 2.94
C GLY A 227 0.04 -25.80 2.67
N ARG A 228 -0.81 -25.65 3.70
CA ARG A 228 -2.11 -24.96 3.59
C ARG A 228 -1.96 -23.46 3.34
N ILE A 229 -1.00 -22.81 4.00
CA ILE A 229 -0.65 -21.40 3.75
C ILE A 229 -0.15 -21.23 2.32
N ALA A 230 0.74 -22.10 1.84
CA ALA A 230 1.22 -22.07 0.46
C ALA A 230 0.06 -22.29 -0.54
N GLN A 231 -0.86 -23.22 -0.26
CA GLN A 231 -2.06 -23.43 -1.07
C GLN A 231 -2.97 -22.21 -1.12
N PHE A 232 -3.14 -21.50 0.01
CA PHE A 232 -3.86 -20.22 0.05
C PHE A 232 -3.20 -19.17 -0.83
N HIS A 233 -1.88 -18.96 -0.72
CA HIS A 233 -1.20 -17.98 -1.57
C HIS A 233 -1.25 -18.37 -3.05
N GLY A 234 -1.18 -19.66 -3.37
CA GLY A 234 -1.29 -20.19 -4.72
C GLY A 234 -2.70 -20.13 -5.33
N SER A 235 -3.75 -19.93 -4.52
CA SER A 235 -5.14 -19.83 -5.01
C SER A 235 -5.60 -18.40 -5.28
N LYS A 236 -4.78 -17.39 -4.94
CA LYS A 236 -5.12 -15.98 -5.13
C LYS A 236 -5.21 -15.64 -6.61
N LEU A 237 -6.23 -14.84 -6.93
CA LEU A 237 -6.45 -14.26 -8.25
C LEU A 237 -6.31 -12.73 -8.17
N HIS A 238 -5.84 -12.12 -9.26
CA HIS A 238 -5.66 -10.68 -9.37
C HIS A 238 -6.39 -10.15 -10.60
N CYS A 239 -7.22 -9.10 -10.46
CA CYS A 239 -8.08 -8.63 -11.55
C CYS A 239 -7.33 -7.91 -12.70
N ALA A 240 -6.06 -7.57 -12.48
CA ALA A 240 -5.17 -7.09 -13.55
C ALA A 240 -4.59 -8.23 -14.41
N THR A 241 -4.62 -9.48 -13.95
CA THR A 241 -4.03 -10.61 -14.68
C THR A 241 -5.04 -11.18 -15.68
N PRO A 242 -4.68 -11.35 -16.97
CA PRO A 242 -5.59 -11.91 -17.97
C PRO A 242 -6.09 -13.31 -17.58
N GLY A 243 -7.38 -13.58 -17.80
CA GLY A 243 -7.99 -14.87 -17.53
C GLY A 243 -8.44 -15.07 -16.08
N TYR A 244 -8.26 -14.09 -15.19
CA TYR A 244 -8.80 -14.15 -13.83
C TYR A 244 -10.31 -14.37 -13.83
N GLU A 245 -11.03 -13.77 -14.79
CA GLU A 245 -12.48 -13.89 -14.89
C GLU A 245 -12.91 -15.30 -15.25
N GLN A 246 -12.10 -15.99 -16.06
CA GLN A 246 -12.34 -17.37 -16.47
C GLN A 246 -12.12 -18.30 -15.28
N ALA A 247 -11.01 -18.12 -14.56
CA ALA A 247 -10.71 -18.90 -13.37
C ALA A 247 -11.79 -18.72 -12.29
N ALA A 248 -12.16 -17.47 -11.99
CA ALA A 248 -13.21 -17.17 -11.03
C ALA A 248 -14.58 -17.70 -11.47
N ALA A 249 -14.94 -17.58 -12.76
CA ALA A 249 -16.20 -18.10 -13.26
C ALA A 249 -16.27 -19.64 -13.20
N LEU A 250 -15.17 -20.33 -13.52
CA LEU A 250 -15.09 -21.79 -13.37
C LEU A 250 -15.27 -22.22 -11.92
N GLU A 251 -14.68 -21.48 -10.98
CA GLU A 251 -14.86 -21.74 -9.55
C GLU A 251 -16.34 -21.63 -9.14
N LEU A 252 -17.03 -20.59 -9.63
CA LEU A 252 -18.45 -20.39 -9.34
C LEU A 252 -19.33 -21.49 -9.92
N LEU A 253 -19.09 -21.88 -11.17
CA LEU A 253 -19.79 -22.99 -11.81
C LEU A 253 -19.57 -24.30 -11.05
N ALA A 254 -18.32 -24.56 -10.61
CA ALA A 254 -17.97 -25.76 -9.86
C ALA A 254 -18.66 -25.80 -8.48
N ILE A 255 -18.73 -24.67 -7.79
CA ILE A 255 -19.41 -24.56 -6.48
C ILE A 255 -20.93 -24.72 -6.64
N ALA A 256 -21.54 -24.04 -7.62
CA ALA A 256 -22.98 -24.11 -7.88
C ALA A 256 -23.42 -25.52 -8.28
N GLY A 257 -22.67 -26.14 -9.19
CA GLY A 257 -23.00 -27.47 -9.71
C GLY A 257 -22.48 -28.63 -8.86
N LEU A 258 -21.86 -28.38 -7.71
CA LEU A 258 -21.25 -29.42 -6.88
C LEU A 258 -22.26 -30.49 -6.43
N GLN A 259 -23.46 -30.08 -6.01
CA GLN A 259 -24.52 -30.99 -5.56
C GLN A 259 -25.11 -31.81 -6.71
N ASN A 260 -25.21 -31.20 -7.90
CA ASN A 260 -25.79 -31.81 -9.09
C ASN A 260 -24.75 -32.52 -9.97
N HIS A 261 -23.46 -32.48 -9.58
CA HIS A 261 -22.32 -32.98 -10.34
C HIS A 261 -22.29 -32.48 -11.80
N THR A 262 -22.53 -31.17 -12.00
CA THR A 262 -22.58 -30.53 -13.32
C THR A 262 -21.78 -29.22 -13.34
N MET A 263 -21.47 -28.73 -14.54
CA MET A 263 -20.88 -27.40 -14.78
C MET A 263 -21.79 -26.53 -15.67
N ASN A 264 -22.97 -27.04 -16.03
CA ASN A 264 -23.95 -26.37 -16.89
C ASN A 264 -24.91 -25.52 -16.06
N GLU A 265 -24.40 -24.78 -15.09
CA GLU A 265 -25.17 -23.88 -14.24
C GLU A 265 -25.36 -22.55 -14.96
N ASN A 266 -26.55 -21.95 -14.85
CA ASN A 266 -26.78 -20.61 -15.37
C ASN A 266 -26.38 -19.55 -14.32
N LEU A 267 -26.50 -18.26 -14.68
CA LEU A 267 -26.11 -17.17 -13.79
C LEU A 267 -27.05 -17.07 -12.57
N GLU A 268 -28.33 -17.37 -12.76
CA GLU A 268 -29.35 -17.33 -11.73
C GLU A 268 -29.07 -18.38 -10.65
N ASP A 269 -28.70 -19.60 -11.05
CA ASP A 269 -28.31 -20.70 -10.14
C ASP A 269 -27.06 -20.34 -9.32
N ILE A 270 -26.07 -19.70 -9.96
CA ILE A 270 -24.86 -19.21 -9.28
C ILE A 270 -25.21 -18.15 -8.25
N ILE A 271 -26.07 -17.18 -8.59
CA ILE A 271 -26.47 -16.11 -7.67
C ILE A 271 -27.28 -16.69 -6.50
N GLU A 272 -28.23 -17.59 -6.76
CA GLU A 272 -28.99 -18.27 -5.72
C GLU A 272 -28.05 -19.03 -4.78
N LYS A 273 -27.10 -19.78 -5.33
CA LYS A 273 -26.11 -20.48 -4.52
C LYS A 273 -25.25 -19.53 -3.70
N TRP A 274 -24.75 -18.46 -4.29
CA TRP A 274 -23.92 -17.46 -3.60
C TRP A 274 -24.64 -16.86 -2.39
N LEU A 275 -25.93 -16.55 -2.52
CA LEU A 275 -26.72 -15.96 -1.44
C LEU A 275 -27.03 -16.95 -0.30
N ASP A 276 -26.98 -18.25 -0.56
CA ASP A 276 -27.11 -19.32 0.45
C ASP A 276 -25.80 -19.58 1.22
N LEU A 277 -24.65 -19.20 0.66
CA LEU A 277 -23.33 -19.44 1.26
C LEU A 277 -22.98 -18.41 2.35
N ASP A 278 -22.21 -18.87 3.34
CA ASP A 278 -21.58 -17.98 4.31
C ASP A 278 -20.48 -17.14 3.63
N SER A 279 -20.21 -15.95 4.15
CA SER A 279 -19.21 -15.06 3.57
C SER A 279 -17.77 -15.59 3.58
N HIS A 280 -17.44 -16.61 4.38
CA HIS A 280 -16.14 -17.29 4.30
C HIS A 280 -16.04 -18.31 3.15
N GLN A 281 -17.15 -18.59 2.48
CA GLN A 281 -17.29 -19.59 1.40
C GLN A 281 -17.45 -18.96 0.01
N VAL A 282 -17.29 -17.63 -0.06
CA VAL A 282 -17.31 -16.88 -1.31
C VAL A 282 -15.99 -16.10 -1.45
N PHE A 283 -15.86 -15.33 -2.52
CA PHE A 283 -14.62 -14.61 -2.81
C PHE A 283 -14.26 -13.59 -1.72
N GLU A 284 -13.15 -13.86 -1.04
CA GLU A 284 -12.55 -12.94 -0.06
C GLU A 284 -11.64 -11.96 -0.79
N ALA A 285 -11.94 -10.66 -0.68
CA ALA A 285 -11.13 -9.59 -1.22
C ALA A 285 -10.04 -9.16 -0.22
N HIS A 286 -8.81 -9.16 -0.67
CA HIS A 286 -7.62 -8.67 0.04
C HIS A 286 -7.22 -7.35 -0.57
N LEU A 287 -7.64 -6.23 0.03
CA LEU A 287 -7.45 -4.89 -0.52
C LEU A 287 -6.19 -4.21 0.04
N PRO A 288 -5.73 -3.09 -0.56
CA PRO A 288 -4.54 -2.39 -0.09
C PRO A 288 -4.62 -2.01 1.38
N LYS A 289 -3.46 -1.91 2.03
CA LYS A 289 -3.34 -1.63 3.47
C LYS A 289 -4.05 -0.34 3.91
N LEU A 290 -4.10 0.64 3.02
CA LEU A 290 -4.77 1.92 3.20
C LEU A 290 -5.61 2.23 1.96
N ILE A 291 -6.90 2.52 2.16
CA ILE A 291 -7.81 2.85 1.06
C ILE A 291 -8.34 4.28 1.30
N PRO A 292 -7.94 5.25 0.47
CA PRO A 292 -8.51 6.59 0.51
C PRO A 292 -10.04 6.60 0.31
N LEU A 293 -10.73 7.54 0.96
CA LEU A 293 -12.20 7.61 0.89
C LEU A 293 -12.75 7.81 -0.53
N HIS A 294 -11.96 8.34 -1.48
CA HIS A 294 -12.42 8.54 -2.86
C HIS A 294 -12.61 7.24 -3.66
N TYR A 295 -12.12 6.11 -3.15
CA TYR A 295 -12.40 4.77 -3.68
C TYR A 295 -13.71 4.19 -3.15
N ILE A 296 -14.36 4.84 -2.18
CA ILE A 296 -15.71 4.45 -1.76
C ILE A 296 -16.66 4.89 -2.85
N GLU A 297 -17.39 3.92 -3.39
CA GLU A 297 -18.44 4.16 -4.36
C GLU A 297 -19.79 4.42 -3.68
N HIS A 298 -20.07 3.69 -2.59
CA HIS A 298 -21.33 3.86 -1.86
C HIS A 298 -21.21 3.41 -0.40
N VAL A 299 -22.01 4.02 0.47
CA VAL A 299 -22.17 3.64 1.89
C VAL A 299 -23.64 3.43 2.20
N TYR A 300 -24.01 2.26 2.71
CA TYR A 300 -25.33 2.00 3.29
C TYR A 300 -25.22 1.90 4.82
N ILE A 301 -26.14 2.55 5.51
CA ILE A 301 -26.22 2.54 6.97
C ILE A 301 -27.69 2.53 7.43
N PRO A 302 -28.09 1.67 8.39
CA PRO A 302 -29.43 1.73 8.98
C PRO A 302 -29.67 3.05 9.72
N GLN A 303 -30.92 3.49 9.79
CA GLN A 303 -31.28 4.79 10.37
C GLN A 303 -30.85 4.92 11.83
N ASN A 304 -31.14 3.92 12.66
CA ASN A 304 -30.77 3.94 14.07
C ASN A 304 -29.26 3.81 14.30
N VAL A 305 -28.54 3.09 13.42
CA VAL A 305 -27.07 3.02 13.44
C VAL A 305 -26.45 4.36 13.07
N PHE A 306 -26.99 5.07 12.07
CA PHE A 306 -26.54 6.43 11.74
C PHE A 306 -26.79 7.39 12.92
N ASN A 307 -27.96 7.27 13.56
CA ASN A 307 -28.31 8.10 14.71
C ASN A 307 -27.45 7.84 15.95
N SER A 308 -26.86 6.64 16.07
CA SER A 308 -25.95 6.29 17.17
C SER A 308 -24.52 6.81 16.99
N LEU A 309 -24.17 7.26 15.77
CA LEU A 309 -22.90 7.94 15.53
C LEU A 309 -22.84 9.28 16.27
N SER A 310 -21.62 9.72 16.62
CA SER A 310 -21.41 11.06 17.15
C SER A 310 -21.95 12.15 16.21
N LYS A 311 -22.45 13.27 16.75
CA LYS A 311 -22.99 14.38 15.94
C LYS A 311 -21.99 14.84 14.87
N LYS A 312 -20.70 14.86 15.24
CA LYS A 312 -19.61 15.21 14.33
C LYS A 312 -19.43 14.17 13.22
N ALA A 313 -19.47 12.88 13.54
CA ALA A 313 -19.41 11.82 12.54
C ALA A 313 -20.60 11.88 11.58
N GLN A 314 -21.81 12.15 12.07
CA GLN A 314 -22.99 12.33 11.22
C GLN A 314 -22.81 13.49 10.22
N GLN A 315 -22.32 14.64 10.69
CA GLN A 315 -22.03 15.80 9.85
C GLN A 315 -20.91 15.50 8.84
N ASN A 316 -19.82 14.88 9.28
CA ASN A 316 -18.70 14.51 8.42
C ASN A 316 -19.12 13.50 7.35
N ALA A 317 -19.90 12.48 7.70
CA ALA A 317 -20.41 11.49 6.76
C ALA A 317 -21.30 12.14 5.71
N LYS A 318 -22.26 13.00 6.12
CA LYS A 318 -23.12 13.74 5.18
C LYS A 318 -22.31 14.66 4.26
N LYS A 319 -21.28 15.32 4.79
CA LYS A 319 -20.43 16.23 4.00
C LYS A 319 -19.51 15.49 3.03
N LEU A 320 -18.89 14.40 3.46
CA LEU A 320 -17.90 13.65 2.66
C LEU A 320 -18.57 12.75 1.62
N PHE A 321 -19.75 12.22 1.94
CA PHE A 321 -20.42 11.19 1.15
C PHE A 321 -21.80 11.65 0.65
N GLU A 322 -22.03 12.95 0.48
CA GLU A 322 -23.34 13.55 0.18
C GLU A 322 -24.15 12.77 -0.87
N ARG A 323 -23.53 12.41 -2.00
CA ARG A 323 -24.20 11.71 -3.11
C ARG A 323 -24.16 10.19 -3.02
N ILE A 324 -23.33 9.64 -2.13
CA ILE A 324 -23.01 8.21 -2.06
C ILE A 324 -23.35 7.58 -0.70
N LEU A 325 -23.97 8.34 0.21
CA LEU A 325 -24.45 7.87 1.50
C LEU A 325 -25.95 7.62 1.45
N THR A 326 -26.35 6.39 1.74
CA THR A 326 -27.76 6.02 1.94
C THR A 326 -28.01 5.67 3.39
N ILE A 327 -28.74 6.55 4.07
CA ILE A 327 -29.32 6.28 5.38
C ILE A 327 -30.62 5.52 5.14
N ALA A 328 -30.58 4.20 5.29
CA ALA A 328 -31.70 3.33 4.99
C ALA A 328 -32.71 3.35 6.14
N LYS A 329 -34.01 3.40 5.82
CA LYS A 329 -35.12 3.52 6.79
C LYS A 329 -35.30 2.34 7.76
N TYR A 330 -34.43 1.34 7.70
CA TYR A 330 -34.47 0.15 8.52
C TYR A 330 -33.82 0.42 9.89
N ASN A 331 -34.31 -0.29 10.90
CA ASN A 331 -33.70 -0.33 12.22
C ASN A 331 -33.23 -1.76 12.53
N VAL A 332 -32.02 -1.88 13.05
CA VAL A 332 -31.46 -3.16 13.52
C VAL A 332 -31.40 -3.18 15.05
N ASP A 333 -31.45 -4.34 15.68
CA ASP A 333 -31.29 -4.44 17.13
C ASP A 333 -29.83 -4.15 17.51
N LEU A 334 -29.62 -3.05 18.23
CA LEU A 334 -28.29 -2.59 18.66
C LEU A 334 -27.80 -3.31 19.92
N ASP A 335 -28.69 -3.99 20.65
CA ASP A 335 -28.36 -4.74 21.86
C ASP A 335 -27.90 -6.18 21.54
N VAL A 336 -28.25 -6.67 20.35
CA VAL A 336 -27.77 -7.94 19.82
C VAL A 336 -26.38 -7.75 19.21
N ASP A 337 -25.39 -8.44 19.76
CA ASP A 337 -24.05 -8.51 19.18
C ASP A 337 -24.12 -9.24 17.82
N PRO A 338 -23.83 -8.56 16.70
CA PRO A 338 -23.87 -9.18 15.39
C PRO A 338 -22.87 -10.34 15.26
N MET A 339 -21.79 -10.37 16.06
CA MET A 339 -20.80 -11.46 16.07
C MET A 339 -21.31 -12.77 16.67
N ALA A 340 -22.43 -12.74 17.40
CA ALA A 340 -22.98 -13.93 18.05
C ALA A 340 -23.58 -14.95 17.06
N PHE A 341 -23.88 -14.54 15.82
CA PHE A 341 -24.60 -15.36 14.86
C PHE A 341 -23.96 -15.32 13.46
N HIS A 342 -23.80 -16.49 12.84
CA HIS A 342 -23.41 -16.60 11.42
C HIS A 342 -24.52 -16.19 10.46
N LYS A 343 -25.78 -16.25 10.91
CA LYS A 343 -26.97 -15.78 10.17
C LYS A 343 -27.48 -14.49 10.79
N PRO A 344 -28.05 -13.57 9.99
CA PRO A 344 -28.67 -12.36 10.52
C PRO A 344 -29.81 -12.73 11.48
N ASP A 345 -29.91 -12.00 12.59
CA ASP A 345 -31.11 -12.03 13.41
C ASP A 345 -32.29 -11.36 12.67
N ALA A 346 -33.50 -11.56 13.20
CA ALA A 346 -34.73 -11.09 12.55
C ALA A 346 -34.74 -9.60 12.21
N SER A 347 -34.10 -8.75 13.02
CA SER A 347 -34.03 -7.29 12.78
C SER A 347 -33.13 -6.92 11.59
N ARG A 348 -32.12 -7.75 11.29
CA ARG A 348 -31.12 -7.50 10.24
C ARG A 348 -31.50 -8.05 8.88
N VAL A 349 -32.40 -9.04 8.82
CA VAL A 349 -32.80 -9.72 7.56
C VAL A 349 -33.30 -8.73 6.51
N GLU A 350 -34.19 -7.82 6.87
CA GLU A 350 -34.77 -6.87 5.90
C GLU A 350 -33.73 -5.88 5.36
N TYR A 351 -32.90 -5.34 6.24
CA TYR A 351 -31.83 -4.41 5.85
C TYR A 351 -30.77 -5.11 4.99
N GLN A 352 -30.39 -6.33 5.36
CA GLN A 352 -29.44 -7.14 4.58
C GLN A 352 -29.99 -7.41 3.18
N ASN A 353 -31.24 -7.89 3.08
CA ASN A 353 -31.90 -8.13 1.79
C ASN A 353 -32.00 -6.85 0.95
N TYR A 354 -32.29 -5.71 1.57
CA TYR A 354 -32.26 -4.41 0.90
C TYR A 354 -30.88 -4.14 0.28
N CYS A 355 -29.80 -4.26 1.06
CA CYS A 355 -28.44 -4.03 0.56
C CYS A 355 -28.07 -4.99 -0.58
N LEU A 356 -28.36 -6.29 -0.42
CA LEU A 356 -28.09 -7.31 -1.43
C LEU A 356 -28.83 -7.02 -2.74
N ASN A 357 -30.10 -6.62 -2.67
CA ASN A 357 -30.89 -6.25 -3.85
C ASN A 357 -30.32 -5.02 -4.56
N GLN A 358 -29.95 -3.96 -3.82
CA GLN A 358 -29.32 -2.77 -4.42
C GLN A 358 -28.03 -3.14 -5.17
N MET A 359 -27.22 -4.03 -4.59
CA MET A 359 -25.98 -4.48 -5.21
C MET A 359 -26.22 -5.31 -6.46
N LEU A 360 -27.11 -6.29 -6.40
CA LEU A 360 -27.44 -7.13 -7.55
C LEU A 360 -28.00 -6.29 -8.70
N SER A 361 -28.89 -5.34 -8.40
CA SER A 361 -29.38 -4.38 -9.40
C SER A 361 -28.26 -3.51 -9.99
N HIS A 362 -27.29 -3.08 -9.18
CA HIS A 362 -26.13 -2.33 -9.68
C HIS A 362 -25.26 -3.20 -10.61
N ILE A 363 -24.91 -4.41 -10.18
CA ILE A 363 -24.10 -5.36 -10.96
C ILE A 363 -24.76 -5.65 -12.31
N GLN A 364 -26.09 -5.78 -12.34
CA GLN A 364 -26.86 -6.05 -13.58
C GLN A 364 -26.98 -4.82 -14.49
N SER A 365 -27.12 -3.61 -13.93
CA SER A 365 -27.35 -2.37 -14.70
C SER A 365 -26.08 -1.73 -15.26
N CYS A 366 -24.90 -2.12 -14.76
CA CYS A 366 -23.61 -1.60 -15.20
C CYS A 366 -22.70 -2.72 -15.72
N PRO A 367 -23.04 -3.40 -16.83
CA PRO A 367 -22.16 -4.40 -17.42
C PRO A 367 -20.87 -3.71 -17.86
N VAL A 368 -19.77 -4.04 -17.19
CA VAL A 368 -18.47 -3.47 -17.51
C VAL A 368 -18.01 -4.05 -18.85
N SER A 369 -17.94 -3.23 -19.90
CA SER A 369 -17.32 -3.66 -21.15
C SER A 369 -15.82 -3.92 -20.92
N PRO A 370 -15.21 -4.91 -21.59
CA PRO A 370 -13.76 -5.13 -21.52
C PRO A 370 -12.94 -3.86 -21.78
N ASP A 371 -13.43 -2.97 -22.65
CA ASP A 371 -12.81 -1.71 -23.05
C ASP A 371 -12.81 -0.66 -21.92
N LEU A 372 -13.82 -0.66 -21.05
CA LEU A 372 -13.84 0.21 -19.88
C LEU A 372 -12.76 -0.20 -18.87
N LEU A 373 -12.44 -1.49 -18.74
CA LEU A 373 -11.35 -1.98 -17.88
C LEU A 373 -9.95 -1.68 -18.43
N LEU A 374 -9.81 -1.49 -19.74
CA LEU A 374 -8.54 -1.10 -20.39
C LEU A 374 -8.09 0.31 -20.01
N ASN A 375 -9.03 1.17 -19.57
CA ASN A 375 -8.75 2.56 -19.20
C ASN A 375 -8.31 2.74 -17.73
N TYR A 376 -8.48 1.71 -16.89
CA TYR A 376 -8.08 1.74 -15.49
C TYR A 376 -6.79 0.96 -15.30
N GLY A 377 -5.66 1.69 -15.25
CA GLY A 377 -4.38 1.11 -14.92
C GLY A 377 -4.15 0.94 -13.43
N THR A 378 -3.05 0.28 -13.09
CA THR A 378 -2.57 0.16 -11.72
C THR A 378 -2.40 1.56 -11.12
N THR A 379 -3.04 1.78 -9.97
CA THR A 379 -2.81 2.95 -9.11
C THR A 379 -2.15 2.48 -7.82
N ILE A 380 -1.08 3.15 -7.39
CA ILE A 380 -0.30 2.79 -6.21
C ILE A 380 0.44 4.03 -5.69
N THR A 381 0.58 4.16 -4.38
CA THR A 381 1.51 5.13 -3.78
C THR A 381 2.67 4.38 -3.15
N LEU A 382 3.87 4.57 -3.69
CA LEU A 382 5.09 3.99 -3.15
C LEU A 382 5.68 4.88 -2.07
N SER A 383 6.19 4.27 -1.01
CA SER A 383 6.92 4.98 0.05
C SER A 383 8.36 5.26 -0.40
N ALA A 384 8.95 6.38 0.06
CA ALA A 384 10.37 6.64 -0.16
C ALA A 384 11.23 5.44 0.25
N SER A 385 12.08 4.96 -0.67
CA SER A 385 12.88 3.75 -0.46
C SER A 385 14.32 3.87 -0.93
N HIS A 386 14.72 5.02 -1.48
CA HIS A 386 16.01 5.21 -2.13
C HIS A 386 16.30 4.13 -3.17
N PHE A 387 15.27 3.79 -3.93
CA PHE A 387 15.21 2.74 -4.94
C PHE A 387 15.46 1.31 -4.46
N ARG A 388 15.48 1.07 -3.14
CA ARG A 388 15.77 -0.24 -2.54
C ARG A 388 14.59 -1.20 -2.52
N THR A 389 13.38 -0.70 -2.71
CA THR A 389 12.17 -1.53 -2.73
C THR A 389 11.47 -1.36 -4.06
N GLN A 390 11.22 -2.47 -4.75
CA GLN A 390 10.47 -2.50 -5.99
C GLN A 390 9.08 -3.06 -5.75
N ALA A 391 8.05 -2.44 -6.32
CA ALA A 391 6.73 -3.05 -6.41
C ALA A 391 6.53 -3.62 -7.82
N ALA A 392 6.20 -4.91 -7.87
CA ALA A 392 5.89 -5.59 -9.12
C ALA A 392 4.51 -5.18 -9.62
N ILE A 393 4.41 -4.90 -10.93
CA ILE A 393 3.14 -4.77 -11.60
C ILE A 393 2.63 -6.20 -11.91
N PRO A 394 1.39 -6.56 -11.51
CA PRO A 394 0.88 -7.93 -11.62
C PRO A 394 0.77 -8.48 -13.06
N MET A 395 0.87 -7.63 -14.08
CA MET A 395 0.72 -7.99 -15.47
C MET A 395 2.05 -7.84 -16.21
N THR A 396 2.50 -8.90 -16.88
CA THR A 396 3.69 -8.85 -17.76
C THR A 396 3.35 -8.30 -19.14
N ILE A 397 4.38 -7.90 -19.90
CA ILE A 397 4.24 -7.43 -21.28
C ILE A 397 3.59 -8.52 -22.16
N SER A 398 4.06 -9.76 -22.07
CA SER A 398 3.54 -10.89 -22.83
C SER A 398 2.09 -11.23 -22.46
N GLN A 399 1.73 -11.10 -21.18
CA GLN A 399 0.35 -11.26 -20.73
C GLN A 399 -0.56 -10.14 -21.29
N SER A 400 -0.11 -8.89 -21.24
CA SER A 400 -0.86 -7.76 -21.82
C SER A 400 -1.05 -7.89 -23.34
N TYR A 401 -0.07 -8.46 -24.06
CA TYR A 401 -0.16 -8.74 -25.49
C TYR A 401 -1.24 -9.79 -25.78
N LYS A 402 -1.20 -10.93 -25.07
CA LYS A 402 -2.21 -11.99 -25.20
C LYS A 402 -3.63 -11.45 -24.96
N ARG A 403 -3.78 -10.59 -23.95
CA ARG A 403 -5.06 -9.92 -23.65
C ARG A 403 -5.48 -8.96 -24.77
N SER A 404 -4.55 -8.18 -25.31
CA SER A 404 -4.83 -7.26 -26.43
C SER A 404 -5.33 -8.02 -27.64
N VAL A 405 -4.66 -9.11 -28.04
CA VAL A 405 -5.07 -9.99 -29.15
C VAL A 405 -6.47 -10.59 -28.92
N GLN A 406 -6.79 -11.00 -27.69
CA GLN A 406 -8.11 -11.54 -27.36
C GLN A 406 -9.23 -10.49 -27.46
N ASN A 407 -8.93 -9.23 -27.12
CA ASN A 407 -9.94 -8.16 -27.07
C ASN A 407 -10.19 -7.49 -28.44
N THR A 408 -9.16 -7.37 -29.29
CA THR A 408 -9.27 -6.60 -30.53
C THR A 408 -9.76 -7.42 -31.74
N GLY A 409 -10.02 -8.71 -31.57
CA GLY A 409 -10.53 -9.59 -32.63
C GLY A 409 -9.67 -9.52 -33.90
N SER A 410 -10.24 -8.97 -34.97
CA SER A 410 -9.66 -8.88 -36.33
C SER A 410 -8.51 -7.89 -36.49
N ILE A 411 -8.30 -6.96 -35.54
CA ILE A 411 -7.25 -5.95 -35.65
C ILE A 411 -5.91 -6.59 -35.28
N LYS A 412 -4.96 -6.50 -36.22
CA LYS A 412 -3.61 -7.06 -36.07
C LYS A 412 -2.81 -6.21 -35.07
N VAL A 413 -2.80 -6.65 -33.81
CA VAL A 413 -1.96 -6.07 -32.76
C VAL A 413 -0.51 -6.49 -33.00
N SER A 414 0.43 -5.54 -32.93
CA SER A 414 1.84 -5.82 -33.09
C SER A 414 2.44 -6.30 -31.75
N ASP A 415 3.23 -7.37 -31.77
CA ASP A 415 4.02 -7.84 -30.62
C ASP A 415 5.32 -7.04 -30.42
N ASP A 416 5.66 -6.22 -31.41
CA ASP A 416 6.89 -5.44 -31.47
C ASP A 416 6.80 -4.15 -30.67
N VAL A 417 5.62 -3.51 -30.66
CA VAL A 417 5.45 -2.17 -30.11
C VAL A 417 4.69 -2.23 -28.80
N VAL A 418 5.34 -1.79 -27.72
CA VAL A 418 4.77 -1.73 -26.38
C VAL A 418 4.67 -0.28 -25.94
N TYR A 419 3.50 0.11 -25.43
CA TYR A 419 3.25 1.40 -24.81
C TYR A 419 2.97 1.21 -23.33
N ILE A 420 3.69 1.91 -22.47
CA ILE A 420 3.43 1.96 -21.04
C ILE A 420 3.05 3.40 -20.66
N TYR A 421 1.79 3.58 -20.30
CA TYR A 421 1.28 4.87 -19.83
C TYR A 421 1.23 4.89 -18.32
N PHE A 422 1.56 6.01 -17.70
CA PHE A 422 1.44 6.21 -16.26
C PHE A 422 1.32 7.69 -15.93
N LYS A 423 0.65 8.02 -14.82
CA LYS A 423 0.52 9.39 -14.31
C LYS A 423 1.20 9.51 -12.95
N THR A 424 1.91 10.61 -12.70
CA THR A 424 2.49 10.86 -11.38
C THR A 424 2.53 12.34 -11.00
N LEU A 425 2.51 12.61 -9.69
CA LEU A 425 2.71 13.92 -9.09
C LEU A 425 4.16 13.99 -8.59
N LYS A 426 4.92 14.98 -9.06
CA LYS A 426 6.23 15.40 -8.54
C LYS A 426 7.46 14.50 -8.78
N GLY A 427 7.36 13.42 -9.56
CA GLY A 427 8.52 12.62 -10.00
C GLY A 427 9.27 11.90 -8.87
N ASP A 428 10.58 11.65 -9.03
CA ASP A 428 11.47 10.86 -8.15
C ASP A 428 11.15 9.36 -8.09
N PHE A 429 10.88 8.76 -9.26
CA PHE A 429 10.58 7.34 -9.37
C PHE A 429 11.19 6.70 -10.62
N MET A 430 11.32 5.36 -10.59
CA MET A 430 11.80 4.53 -11.69
C MET A 430 10.70 3.59 -12.17
N LEU A 431 10.49 3.54 -13.48
CA LEU A 431 9.87 2.41 -14.17
C LEU A 431 10.98 1.45 -14.60
N ILE A 432 10.88 0.20 -14.18
CA ILE A 432 11.90 -0.83 -14.36
C ILE A 432 11.27 -1.99 -15.14
N ILE A 433 11.95 -2.48 -16.17
CA ILE A 433 11.51 -3.64 -16.95
C ILE A 433 12.64 -4.66 -17.00
N THR A 434 12.35 -5.91 -16.70
CA THR A 434 13.33 -6.99 -16.64
C THR A 434 12.91 -8.20 -17.47
N ASN A 435 13.89 -9.01 -17.88
CA ASN A 435 13.67 -10.28 -18.58
C ASN A 435 13.17 -11.40 -17.66
N GLU A 436 13.53 -11.34 -16.38
CA GLU A 436 13.13 -12.31 -15.36
C GLU A 436 12.52 -11.60 -14.16
N ALA A 437 11.68 -12.32 -13.40
CA ALA A 437 11.13 -11.79 -12.17
C ALA A 437 12.26 -11.58 -11.14
N ILE A 438 12.28 -10.40 -10.52
CA ILE A 438 13.23 -10.07 -9.44
C ILE A 438 12.87 -10.89 -8.20
N ASN A 439 13.81 -11.73 -7.76
CA ASN A 439 13.78 -12.49 -6.53
C ASN A 439 14.81 -11.92 -5.57
N THR A 440 14.35 -11.29 -4.49
CA THR A 440 15.23 -10.67 -3.48
C THR A 440 15.98 -11.68 -2.62
N SER A 441 15.65 -12.97 -2.71
CA SER A 441 16.22 -14.03 -1.86
C SER A 441 17.48 -14.67 -2.46
N ASP A 442 17.59 -14.64 -3.79
CA ASP A 442 18.65 -15.34 -4.53
C ASP A 442 19.41 -14.34 -5.40
N ALA A 443 20.72 -14.52 -5.53
CA ALA A 443 21.51 -13.73 -6.47
C ALA A 443 21.12 -14.12 -7.90
N GLN A 444 20.67 -13.16 -8.70
CA GLN A 444 20.33 -13.34 -10.11
C GLN A 444 21.32 -12.55 -10.97
N ASP A 445 22.35 -13.22 -11.45
CA ASP A 445 23.46 -12.58 -12.17
C ASP A 445 23.12 -12.17 -13.62
N ASN A 446 22.03 -12.72 -14.19
CA ASN A 446 21.65 -12.58 -15.60
C ASN A 446 20.44 -11.66 -15.84
N ILE A 447 20.00 -10.89 -14.84
CA ILE A 447 18.90 -9.95 -15.04
C ILE A 447 19.37 -8.81 -15.93
N GLN A 448 18.66 -8.62 -17.02
CA GLN A 448 18.75 -7.42 -17.85
C GLN A 448 17.77 -6.38 -17.33
N TYR A 449 18.22 -5.13 -17.24
CA TYR A 449 17.42 -4.02 -16.77
C TYR A 449 17.19 -3.04 -17.92
N LEU A 450 15.95 -2.61 -18.09
CA LEU A 450 15.61 -1.34 -18.70
C LEU A 450 15.06 -0.44 -17.61
N MET A 451 15.70 0.70 -17.39
CA MET A 451 15.31 1.64 -16.35
C MET A 451 15.02 3.00 -16.96
N CYS A 452 13.82 3.51 -16.66
CA CYS A 452 13.38 4.86 -16.96
C CYS A 452 13.19 5.61 -15.65
N TYR A 453 14.08 6.54 -15.34
CA TYR A 453 13.99 7.41 -14.18
C TYR A 453 13.35 8.76 -14.54
N ILE A 454 12.34 9.14 -13.78
CA ILE A 454 11.70 10.47 -13.87
C ILE A 454 12.13 11.27 -12.65
N ALA A 455 12.89 12.34 -12.89
CA ALA A 455 13.39 13.22 -11.84
C ALA A 455 12.25 13.95 -11.10
N PRO A 456 12.49 14.38 -9.85
CA PRO A 456 11.52 15.24 -9.18
C PRO A 456 11.31 16.56 -9.93
N THR A 457 10.06 17.05 -9.93
CA THR A 457 9.76 18.39 -10.45
C THR A 457 10.43 19.45 -9.57
N PRO A 458 11.08 20.50 -10.11
CA PRO A 458 11.69 21.55 -9.30
C PRO A 458 10.70 22.25 -8.38
N ASP A 459 11.14 22.60 -7.17
CA ASP A 459 10.38 23.47 -6.28
C ASP A 459 10.43 24.91 -6.83
N ASP A 460 9.32 25.34 -7.45
CA ASP A 460 9.10 26.66 -8.05
C ASP A 460 9.70 27.81 -7.23
N THR A 461 10.82 28.39 -7.66
CA THR A 461 11.27 29.71 -7.15
C THR A 461 12.12 30.55 -8.12
N ASN A 462 12.54 30.06 -9.30
CA ASN A 462 13.27 30.91 -10.26
C ASN A 462 13.13 30.42 -11.71
N PHE A 463 12.24 31.05 -12.49
CA PHE A 463 12.09 30.78 -13.92
C PHE A 463 13.36 31.07 -14.74
N ASP A 464 14.22 31.97 -14.24
CA ASP A 464 15.43 32.41 -14.94
C ASP A 464 16.58 31.38 -14.92
N ASN A 465 16.52 30.35 -14.05
CA ASN A 465 17.53 29.30 -13.91
C ASN A 465 16.90 27.91 -13.65
N TYR A 466 15.95 27.49 -14.51
CA TYR A 466 15.36 26.16 -14.43
C TYR A 466 16.41 25.06 -14.69
N ASN A 467 16.80 24.34 -13.64
CA ASN A 467 17.61 23.12 -13.72
C ASN A 467 17.00 22.06 -12.80
N GLU A 468 16.38 21.04 -13.37
CA GLU A 468 15.97 19.85 -12.64
C GLU A 468 17.12 18.82 -12.58
N GLN A 469 16.95 17.79 -11.76
CA GLN A 469 17.79 16.60 -11.87
C GLN A 469 17.54 15.91 -13.21
N TYR A 470 18.48 15.09 -13.67
CA TYR A 470 18.31 14.37 -14.93
C TYR A 470 17.19 13.34 -14.82
N SER A 471 16.15 13.46 -15.65
CA SER A 471 15.33 12.32 -16.07
C SER A 471 16.11 11.55 -17.14
N TYR A 472 16.15 10.22 -17.09
CA TYR A 472 17.02 9.45 -17.97
C TYR A 472 16.56 8.00 -18.22
N ILE A 473 17.11 7.41 -19.29
CA ILE A 473 17.01 5.99 -19.64
C ILE A 473 18.37 5.33 -19.47
N SER A 474 18.42 4.14 -18.87
CA SER A 474 19.66 3.34 -18.76
C SER A 474 19.34 1.83 -18.69
N ASN A 475 20.39 1.01 -18.78
CA ASN A 475 20.31 -0.44 -18.58
C ASN A 475 20.98 -0.93 -17.29
N PHE A 476 21.22 -0.03 -16.33
CA PHE A 476 21.80 -0.38 -15.04
C PHE A 476 20.72 -0.74 -14.01
N PRO A 477 21.06 -1.59 -13.03
CA PRO A 477 20.17 -1.92 -11.94
C PRO A 477 19.84 -0.68 -11.07
N PRO A 478 18.66 -0.64 -10.42
CA PRO A 478 18.18 0.53 -9.67
C PRO A 478 19.13 0.99 -8.56
N GLU A 479 19.87 0.07 -7.93
CA GLU A 479 20.78 0.35 -6.81
C GLU A 479 21.98 1.19 -7.24
N LEU A 480 22.27 1.26 -8.54
CA LEU A 480 23.35 2.07 -9.11
C LEU A 480 22.90 3.49 -9.49
N HIS A 481 21.68 3.91 -9.15
CA HIS A 481 21.14 5.25 -9.45
C HIS A 481 22.15 6.38 -9.19
N ASP A 482 22.69 6.47 -7.97
CA ASP A 482 23.62 7.53 -7.59
C ASP A 482 24.90 7.48 -8.44
N THR A 483 25.38 6.28 -8.77
CA THR A 483 26.56 6.09 -9.62
C THR A 483 26.28 6.52 -11.05
N VAL A 484 25.10 6.17 -11.59
CA VAL A 484 24.67 6.56 -12.94
C VAL A 484 24.59 8.08 -13.06
N ILE A 485 23.99 8.75 -12.07
CA ILE A 485 23.93 10.23 -12.03
C ILE A 485 25.33 10.84 -11.92
N GLN A 486 26.16 10.38 -10.98
CA GLN A 486 27.50 10.93 -10.75
C GLN A 486 28.43 10.76 -11.95
N THR A 487 28.36 9.61 -12.60
CA THR A 487 29.19 9.28 -13.77
C THR A 487 28.56 9.71 -15.10
N LYS A 488 27.31 10.22 -15.05
CA LYS A 488 26.50 10.59 -16.23
C LYS A 488 26.39 9.48 -17.28
N LYS A 489 26.33 8.22 -16.84
CA LYS A 489 26.22 7.04 -17.71
C LYS A 489 24.76 6.79 -18.12
N PHE A 490 24.21 7.72 -18.88
CA PHE A 490 22.85 7.62 -19.41
C PHE A 490 22.88 7.11 -20.84
N GLN A 491 21.85 6.38 -21.26
CA GLN A 491 21.62 6.13 -22.68
C GLN A 491 20.91 7.33 -23.34
N SER A 492 20.03 7.98 -22.59
CA SER A 492 19.37 9.24 -22.95
C SER A 492 19.03 9.98 -21.66
N ALA A 493 19.13 11.31 -21.63
CA ALA A 493 18.83 12.10 -20.44
C ALA A 493 18.43 13.53 -20.75
N SER A 494 17.66 14.15 -19.86
CA SER A 494 17.31 15.56 -19.89
C SER A 494 17.23 16.13 -18.48
N ASN A 495 17.81 17.31 -18.27
CA ASN A 495 17.69 18.12 -17.06
C ASN A 495 16.72 19.30 -17.27
N VAL A 496 15.87 19.21 -18.30
CA VAL A 496 14.80 20.15 -18.62
C VAL A 496 13.55 19.39 -19.08
N PHE A 497 13.40 18.13 -18.69
CA PHE A 497 12.32 17.25 -19.13
C PHE A 497 10.96 17.91 -18.83
N HIS A 498 10.71 18.32 -17.59
CA HIS A 498 9.42 18.90 -17.19
C HIS A 498 9.30 20.41 -17.44
N LYS A 499 10.25 21.05 -18.14
CA LYS A 499 10.17 22.50 -18.38
C LYS A 499 8.89 22.84 -19.15
N GLY A 500 8.10 23.78 -18.63
CA GLY A 500 6.81 24.16 -19.23
C GLY A 500 5.65 23.19 -18.95
N CYS A 501 5.86 22.08 -18.23
CA CYS A 501 4.76 21.27 -17.71
C CYS A 501 4.06 21.98 -16.55
N ASN A 502 2.75 21.76 -16.39
CA ASN A 502 2.05 22.17 -15.18
C ASN A 502 2.41 21.23 -14.02
N ASN A 503 3.31 21.66 -13.14
CA ASN A 503 3.82 20.86 -12.03
C ASN A 503 2.83 20.77 -10.84
N ASP A 504 1.71 21.50 -10.88
CA ASP A 504 0.66 21.43 -9.85
C ASP A 504 -0.34 20.28 -10.07
N ASP A 505 -0.27 19.57 -11.21
CA ASP A 505 -1.15 18.44 -11.54
C ASP A 505 -0.36 17.16 -11.87
N ALA A 506 -1.04 16.02 -11.91
CA ALA A 506 -0.46 14.75 -12.31
C ALA A 506 -0.05 14.78 -13.79
N ILE A 507 1.24 14.62 -14.05
CA ILE A 507 1.78 14.56 -15.40
C ILE A 507 1.59 13.14 -15.93
N LEU A 508 1.04 13.02 -17.13
CA LEU A 508 0.92 11.75 -17.85
C LEU A 508 2.17 11.55 -18.70
N TYR A 509 2.72 10.34 -18.65
CA TYR A 509 3.88 9.94 -19.44
C TYR A 509 3.53 8.74 -20.31
N CYS A 510 4.28 8.57 -21.39
CA CYS A 510 4.22 7.41 -22.26
C CYS A 510 5.66 6.93 -22.54
N LEU A 511 5.97 5.70 -22.13
CA LEU A 511 7.14 4.98 -22.59
C LEU A 511 6.73 4.09 -23.77
N LYS A 512 7.38 4.26 -24.93
CA LYS A 512 7.19 3.45 -26.14
C LYS A 512 8.45 2.65 -26.42
N MET A 513 8.31 1.34 -26.56
CA MET A 513 9.38 0.41 -26.92
C MET A 513 9.08 -0.22 -28.27
N LYS A 514 10.06 -0.28 -29.17
CA LYS A 514 10.04 -1.13 -30.38
C LYS A 514 11.07 -2.23 -30.21
N ARG A 515 10.60 -3.44 -29.90
CA ARG A 515 11.44 -4.53 -29.40
C ARG A 515 12.39 -5.10 -30.45
N LYS A 516 11.98 -5.14 -31.71
CA LYS A 516 12.78 -5.64 -32.85
C LYS A 516 13.89 -4.68 -33.23
N THR A 517 13.67 -3.36 -33.12
CA THR A 517 14.68 -2.35 -33.50
C THR A 517 15.53 -1.87 -32.33
N GLY A 518 15.15 -2.19 -31.09
CA GLY A 518 15.86 -1.73 -29.89
C GLY A 518 15.56 -0.26 -29.52
N GLU A 519 14.60 0.38 -30.19
CA GLU A 519 14.24 1.78 -29.96
C GLU A 519 13.35 1.96 -28.74
N ILE A 520 13.65 3.00 -27.95
CA ILE A 520 12.90 3.41 -26.78
C ILE A 520 12.71 4.92 -26.80
N SER A 521 11.50 5.35 -26.45
CA SER A 521 11.18 6.76 -26.26
C SER A 521 10.33 6.96 -25.02
N VAL A 522 10.57 8.05 -24.29
CA VAL A 522 9.76 8.48 -23.15
C VAL A 522 9.37 9.94 -23.34
N ILE A 523 8.08 10.23 -23.23
CA ILE A 523 7.51 11.55 -23.47
C ILE A 523 6.42 11.89 -22.45
N HIS A 524 6.14 13.20 -22.29
CA HIS A 524 4.88 13.66 -21.70
C HIS A 524 3.74 13.45 -22.69
N ALA A 525 2.63 12.90 -22.21
CA ALA A 525 1.44 12.60 -22.98
C ALA A 525 0.23 13.41 -22.50
N GLY A 526 -0.74 13.67 -23.39
CA GLY A 526 -1.97 14.41 -23.07
C GLY A 526 -1.82 15.94 -22.95
N ALA A 527 -2.75 16.58 -22.23
CA ALA A 527 -2.87 18.05 -22.13
C ALA A 527 -1.65 18.74 -21.51
N ASN A 528 -0.92 18.03 -20.64
CA ASN A 528 0.31 18.54 -20.02
C ASN A 528 1.50 18.56 -21.00
N GLY A 529 1.41 17.85 -22.14
CA GLY A 529 2.42 17.84 -23.19
C GLY A 529 2.26 18.94 -24.24
N ILE A 530 1.35 19.92 -24.06
CA ILE A 530 1.06 20.97 -25.06
C ILE A 530 2.14 22.07 -25.10
N TYR A 531 2.81 22.35 -23.97
CA TYR A 531 3.69 23.52 -23.85
C TYR A 531 5.14 23.25 -24.25
N MET A 532 5.65 22.03 -24.07
CA MET A 532 7.03 21.66 -24.44
C MET A 532 7.14 20.15 -24.72
N HIS A 533 7.76 19.79 -25.85
CA HIS A 533 7.87 18.41 -26.33
C HIS A 533 9.29 17.86 -26.17
N VAL A 534 9.76 17.71 -24.93
CA VAL A 534 11.02 16.98 -24.71
C VAL A 534 10.72 15.49 -24.71
N SER A 535 11.45 14.75 -25.56
CA SER A 535 11.49 13.30 -25.57
C SER A 535 12.87 12.82 -25.10
N LEU A 536 12.87 11.71 -24.35
CA LEU A 536 14.07 10.92 -24.11
C LEU A 536 14.05 9.77 -25.09
N GLU A 537 14.94 9.78 -26.07
CA GLU A 537 15.02 8.75 -27.10
C GLU A 537 16.38 8.08 -27.08
N CYS A 538 16.38 6.77 -27.24
CA CYS A 538 17.60 5.98 -27.43
C CYS A 538 17.33 4.69 -28.18
N LYS A 539 18.42 4.08 -28.66
CA LYS A 539 18.43 2.74 -29.21
C LYS A 539 19.42 1.88 -28.41
N PHE A 540 19.01 0.66 -28.08
CA PHE A 540 19.88 -0.37 -27.52
C PHE A 540 20.23 -1.38 -28.62
N GLU A 541 21.51 -1.70 -28.72
CA GLU A 541 21.93 -2.86 -29.49
C GLU A 541 21.63 -4.14 -28.70
N ARG A 542 21.30 -5.22 -29.40
CA ARG A 542 20.74 -6.44 -28.80
C ARG A 542 21.70 -7.12 -27.82
N ASP A 543 22.99 -6.98 -28.03
CA ASP A 543 24.07 -7.46 -27.16
C ASP A 543 24.18 -6.66 -25.86
N GLN A 544 23.76 -5.39 -25.86
CA GLN A 544 23.72 -4.54 -24.67
C GLN A 544 22.45 -4.77 -23.84
N LEU A 545 21.30 -4.89 -24.52
CA LEU A 545 20.00 -5.12 -23.91
C LEU A 545 19.02 -5.67 -24.96
N ASP A 546 18.52 -6.90 -24.77
CA ASP A 546 17.54 -7.48 -25.68
C ASP A 546 16.12 -7.12 -25.25
N LEU A 547 15.53 -6.10 -25.88
CA LEU A 547 14.15 -5.68 -25.60
C LEU A 547 13.11 -6.78 -25.88
N ASN A 548 13.43 -7.80 -26.67
CA ASN A 548 12.54 -8.95 -26.91
C ASN A 548 12.53 -9.93 -25.73
N ALA A 549 13.52 -9.88 -24.84
CA ALA A 549 13.57 -10.71 -23.64
C ALA A 549 12.84 -10.08 -22.46
N LEU A 550 12.67 -8.75 -22.45
CA LEU A 550 12.03 -8.01 -21.36
C LEU A 550 10.53 -8.33 -21.26
N ASP A 551 10.05 -8.61 -20.05
CA ASP A 551 8.65 -9.02 -19.80
C ASP A 551 8.05 -8.46 -18.51
N TYR A 552 8.82 -8.44 -17.41
CA TYR A 552 8.31 -8.08 -16.09
C TYR A 552 8.45 -6.59 -15.83
N VAL A 553 7.42 -5.95 -15.26
CA VAL A 553 7.39 -4.51 -15.01
C VAL A 553 7.35 -4.23 -13.52
N TYR A 554 8.19 -3.29 -13.07
CA TYR A 554 8.32 -2.87 -11.69
C TYR A 554 8.38 -1.35 -11.58
N ILE A 555 8.10 -0.85 -10.38
CA ILE A 555 8.23 0.55 -10.01
C ILE A 555 9.01 0.68 -8.71
N SER A 556 9.80 1.74 -8.59
CA SER A 556 10.61 2.03 -7.41
C SER A 556 10.72 3.53 -7.20
N THR A 557 10.96 3.99 -5.97
CA THR A 557 10.92 5.42 -5.60
C THR A 557 12.19 5.85 -4.88
N GLY A 558 12.57 7.11 -5.08
CA GLY A 558 13.76 7.68 -4.50
C GLY A 558 13.56 8.12 -3.05
N SER A 559 13.86 9.38 -2.81
CA SER A 559 13.80 10.04 -1.49
C SER A 559 12.39 10.45 -1.08
N GLN A 560 11.45 10.45 -2.02
CA GLN A 560 10.07 10.89 -1.80
C GLN A 560 9.07 9.75 -2.04
N SER A 561 7.91 9.86 -1.39
CA SER A 561 6.78 9.00 -1.70
C SER A 561 6.09 9.50 -2.96
N VAL A 562 5.85 8.62 -3.92
CA VAL A 562 5.36 8.99 -5.25
C VAL A 562 4.06 8.26 -5.54
N PRO A 563 2.94 8.99 -5.78
CA PRO A 563 1.73 8.38 -6.29
C PRO A 563 1.89 8.13 -7.79
N ILE A 564 1.60 6.91 -8.22
CA ILE A 564 1.51 6.49 -9.61
C ILE A 564 0.06 6.10 -9.86
N GLN A 565 -0.55 6.68 -10.90
CA GLN A 565 -1.94 6.43 -11.27
C GLN A 565 -2.01 5.91 -12.70
N ASN A 566 -3.00 5.05 -12.97
CA ASN A 566 -3.32 4.54 -14.30
C ASN A 566 -2.10 3.96 -15.06
N LEU A 567 -1.22 3.24 -14.37
CA LEU A 567 -0.14 2.50 -15.02
C LEU A 567 -0.74 1.37 -15.87
N THR A 568 -0.61 1.46 -17.18
CA THR A 568 -1.15 0.48 -18.14
C THR A 568 -0.09 0.06 -19.15
N ILE A 569 -0.17 -1.19 -19.60
CA ILE A 569 0.67 -1.74 -20.68
C ILE A 569 -0.26 -2.03 -21.86
N GLN A 570 0.06 -1.48 -23.03
CA GLN A 570 -0.75 -1.51 -24.24
C GLN A 570 0.10 -1.87 -25.45
N HIS A 571 -0.53 -2.43 -26.48
CA HIS A 571 0.11 -2.79 -27.76
C HIS A 571 -0.45 -2.00 -28.94
N SER A 572 -1.24 -0.98 -28.62
CA SER A 572 -1.74 0.05 -29.52
C SER A 572 -1.79 1.39 -28.76
N PRO A 573 -1.67 2.54 -29.45
CA PRO A 573 -1.85 3.84 -28.83
C PRO A 573 -3.24 4.01 -28.21
N LEU A 574 -3.33 4.61 -27.02
CA LEU A 574 -4.61 4.88 -26.36
C LEU A 574 -5.22 6.21 -26.85
N PRO A 575 -6.37 6.21 -27.54
CA PRO A 575 -6.77 7.39 -28.30
C PRO A 575 -7.05 8.66 -27.50
N HIS A 576 -7.44 8.51 -26.24
CA HIS A 576 -7.87 9.59 -25.35
C HIS A 576 -6.73 10.18 -24.51
N VAL A 577 -5.56 9.55 -24.49
CA VAL A 577 -4.42 9.96 -23.66
C VAL A 577 -3.09 10.00 -24.42
N HIS A 578 -3.00 9.35 -25.58
CA HIS A 578 -1.81 9.41 -26.42
C HIS A 578 -1.60 10.84 -26.95
N PRO A 579 -0.35 11.33 -27.03
CA PRO A 579 -0.09 12.69 -27.44
C PRO A 579 -0.62 12.96 -28.85
N THR A 580 -1.51 13.94 -28.95
CA THR A 580 -2.18 14.30 -30.20
C THR A 580 -1.24 14.91 -31.22
N PHE A 581 0.01 15.25 -30.86
CA PHE A 581 1.05 15.75 -31.76
C PHE A 581 1.88 14.64 -32.41
N ASP A 582 1.75 13.38 -31.98
CA ASP A 582 2.40 12.25 -32.65
C ASP A 582 1.79 12.10 -34.06
N LYS A 583 2.64 12.30 -35.08
CA LYS A 583 2.24 12.25 -36.50
C LYS A 583 1.85 10.83 -36.93
N GLU A 584 2.51 9.80 -36.40
CA GLU A 584 2.16 8.39 -36.66
C GLU A 584 0.74 8.14 -36.14
N PHE A 585 0.45 8.59 -34.93
CA PHE A 585 -0.87 8.43 -34.31
C PHE A 585 -1.98 9.21 -35.02
N ARG A 586 -1.74 10.47 -35.43
CA ARG A 586 -2.70 11.24 -36.25
C ARG A 586 -3.06 10.53 -37.55
N SER A 587 -2.06 9.94 -38.21
CA SER A 587 -2.30 9.20 -39.45
C SER A 587 -3.18 7.96 -39.21
N THR A 588 -3.02 7.28 -38.07
CA THR A 588 -3.83 6.10 -37.73
C THR A 588 -5.28 6.46 -37.42
N ILE A 589 -5.52 7.55 -36.69
CA ILE A 589 -6.90 8.04 -36.43
C ILE A 589 -7.57 8.46 -37.75
N ASN A 590 -6.85 9.19 -38.61
CA ASN A 590 -7.41 9.68 -39.87
C ASN A 590 -7.78 8.55 -40.84
N ILE A 591 -7.02 7.45 -40.85
CA ILE A 591 -7.33 6.25 -41.64
C ILE A 591 -8.57 5.53 -41.07
N SER A 592 -8.70 5.43 -39.74
CA SER A 592 -9.89 4.81 -39.12
C SER A 592 -11.19 5.61 -39.35
N ASN A 593 -11.10 6.91 -39.61
CA ASN A 593 -12.23 7.76 -39.95
C ASN A 593 -12.57 7.77 -41.46
N SER A 594 -11.66 7.31 -42.34
CA SER A 594 -11.93 7.18 -43.78
C SER A 594 -12.61 5.85 -44.15
N ASP A 595 -12.52 4.83 -43.29
CA ASP A 595 -13.20 3.54 -43.46
C ASP A 595 -14.62 3.56 -42.82
N GLY A 596 -15.48 4.48 -43.28
CA GLY A 596 -16.94 4.30 -43.29
C GLY A 596 -17.68 3.92 -41.99
N ILE A 597 -17.15 4.16 -40.79
CA ILE A 597 -17.94 4.08 -39.55
C ILE A 597 -18.40 5.49 -39.20
N ASP A 598 -19.65 5.78 -39.55
CA ASP A 598 -20.34 7.02 -39.24
C ASP A 598 -20.51 7.18 -37.71
N LEU A 599 -19.55 7.86 -37.08
CA LEU A 599 -19.61 8.29 -35.67
C LEU A 599 -20.66 9.41 -35.44
N HIS A 600 -21.44 9.78 -36.46
CA HIS A 600 -22.58 10.70 -36.35
C HIS A 600 -23.95 10.02 -36.41
N SER A 601 -24.06 8.74 -36.07
CA SER A 601 -25.39 8.14 -35.82
C SER A 601 -25.97 8.62 -34.48
N LYS A 602 -27.08 9.36 -34.60
CA LYS A 602 -27.85 10.03 -33.55
C LYS A 602 -28.24 9.08 -32.41
N GLY A 603 -27.60 9.24 -31.26
CA GLY A 603 -28.10 8.74 -29.96
C GLY A 603 -27.82 9.79 -28.88
N PRO A 604 -28.84 10.30 -28.15
CA PRO A 604 -28.63 11.31 -27.13
C PRO A 604 -28.06 10.65 -25.86
N GLY A 605 -26.77 10.32 -25.86
CA GLY A 605 -26.13 9.63 -24.73
C GLY A 605 -24.63 9.84 -24.62
N ALA A 606 -23.90 9.88 -25.73
CA ALA A 606 -22.44 9.97 -25.70
C ALA A 606 -21.94 11.36 -25.25
N ALA A 607 -22.51 12.46 -25.77
CA ALA A 607 -22.06 13.82 -25.44
C ALA A 607 -22.40 14.28 -24.00
N LYS A 608 -23.27 13.55 -23.27
CA LYS A 608 -23.65 13.89 -21.88
C LYS A 608 -22.83 13.15 -20.81
N MET A 609 -22.19 12.02 -21.14
CA MET A 609 -21.30 11.32 -20.20
C MET A 609 -19.92 11.96 -20.06
N TYR A 610 -19.43 12.67 -21.08
CA TYR A 610 -18.11 13.30 -21.06
C TYR A 610 -18.04 14.66 -20.32
N ARG A 611 -19.18 15.20 -19.83
CA ARG A 611 -19.18 16.31 -18.86
C ARG A 611 -19.03 15.85 -17.40
N GLY A 612 -19.02 14.55 -17.13
CA GLY A 612 -18.91 13.99 -15.78
C GLY A 612 -17.48 13.76 -15.27
N TYR A 613 -16.46 14.01 -16.10
CA TYR A 613 -15.05 13.73 -15.79
C TYR A 613 -14.17 14.96 -16.00
N HIS A 614 -14.59 16.09 -15.46
CA HIS A 614 -13.67 16.91 -14.69
C HIS A 614 -13.88 16.52 -13.24
N GLY A 615 -12.81 16.15 -12.53
CA GLY A 615 -12.87 16.15 -11.08
C GLY A 615 -13.41 17.51 -10.64
N ASN A 616 -14.41 17.51 -9.77
CA ASN A 616 -14.71 18.69 -8.96
C ASN A 616 -13.51 18.91 -8.02
N ASP A 617 -12.43 19.46 -8.57
CA ASP A 617 -11.50 20.26 -7.81
C ASP A 617 -12.13 21.65 -7.76
N GLU A 618 -12.72 21.98 -6.60
CA GLU A 618 -13.06 23.35 -6.25
C GLU A 618 -11.79 24.22 -6.26
N TRP A 619 -11.51 24.81 -7.41
CA TRP A 619 -10.70 26.02 -7.56
C TRP A 619 -11.56 27.08 -8.24
N GLN A 620 -12.47 27.68 -7.47
CA GLN A 620 -12.85 29.07 -7.70
C GLN A 620 -12.23 29.88 -6.56
N GLN A 621 -11.10 30.52 -6.85
CA GLN A 621 -10.70 31.72 -6.13
C GLN A 621 -11.08 32.91 -7.01
N ASP A 622 -11.93 33.76 -6.44
CA ASP A 622 -12.17 35.12 -6.88
C ASP A 622 -10.84 35.87 -6.95
N VAL A 623 -10.39 36.18 -8.16
CA VAL A 623 -9.40 37.22 -8.39
C VAL A 623 -10.08 38.29 -9.22
N HIS A 624 -10.49 39.37 -8.54
CA HIS A 624 -10.79 40.63 -9.18
C HIS A 624 -9.52 41.18 -9.82
N HIS A 625 -9.42 41.07 -11.15
CA HIS A 625 -8.61 41.96 -11.96
C HIS A 625 -9.53 42.68 -12.95
N SER A 626 -9.95 43.87 -12.54
CA SER A 626 -10.34 44.93 -13.45
C SER A 626 -9.08 45.46 -14.16
N ASP A 627 -9.31 45.98 -15.36
CA ASP A 627 -8.42 46.81 -16.17
C ASP A 627 -7.43 46.06 -17.07
N ILE A 628 -7.76 45.92 -18.36
CA ILE A 628 -6.97 46.28 -19.58
C ILE A 628 -7.93 46.21 -20.81
N PRO A 629 -7.83 47.09 -21.82
CA PRO A 629 -8.97 47.59 -22.60
C PRO A 629 -9.31 46.83 -23.89
N LYS A 630 -10.56 47.05 -24.31
CA LYS A 630 -11.21 46.65 -25.56
C LYS A 630 -10.45 47.15 -26.79
N GLU A 631 -10.28 46.29 -27.80
CA GLU A 631 -10.41 46.67 -29.21
C GLU A 631 -10.55 45.43 -30.11
N LEU A 632 -11.26 45.64 -31.23
CA LEU A 632 -11.56 44.76 -32.37
C LEU A 632 -12.88 43.97 -32.35
N GLU A 633 -13.91 44.69 -32.84
CA GLU A 633 -15.09 44.18 -33.54
C GLU A 633 -14.70 43.40 -34.81
N VAL A 634 -15.33 42.24 -35.05
CA VAL A 634 -15.80 41.83 -36.38
C VAL A 634 -17.14 41.08 -36.25
N ARG A 635 -18.06 41.46 -37.14
CA ARG A 635 -19.49 41.13 -37.25
C ARG A 635 -19.82 39.66 -37.58
N GLY A 636 -21.05 39.26 -37.25
CA GLY A 636 -21.82 38.27 -38.04
C GLY A 636 -22.88 37.48 -37.27
N GLU A 637 -24.12 38.02 -37.19
CA GLU A 637 -25.43 37.40 -37.46
C GLU A 637 -25.66 35.88 -37.13
N SER A 638 -26.76 35.37 -36.56
CA SER A 638 -28.12 35.86 -36.32
C SER A 638 -29.01 34.83 -35.56
N HIS A 639 -30.16 35.30 -35.07
CA HIS A 639 -31.46 34.65 -34.77
C HIS A 639 -31.75 33.82 -33.47
N GLU A 640 -32.48 34.51 -32.58
CA GLU A 640 -33.77 34.20 -31.92
C GLU A 640 -34.30 32.75 -31.81
N TYR A 641 -34.73 32.37 -30.58
CA TYR A 641 -36.16 32.18 -30.20
C TYR A 641 -36.29 31.70 -28.74
N TYR A 642 -36.94 32.46 -27.83
CA TYR A 642 -37.60 31.93 -26.62
C TYR A 642 -38.66 32.90 -26.05
N LYS A 643 -39.91 32.47 -26.08
CA LYS A 643 -41.06 32.82 -25.20
C LYS A 643 -42.02 31.61 -25.34
N LYS A 644 -42.48 30.91 -24.30
CA LYS A 644 -43.58 31.32 -23.41
C LYS A 644 -43.90 30.20 -22.37
N ARG A 645 -44.10 30.61 -21.11
CA ARG A 645 -45.26 30.36 -20.20
C ARG A 645 -45.53 28.96 -19.61
N GLU A 646 -45.50 28.79 -18.27
CA GLU A 646 -46.54 29.03 -17.19
C GLU A 646 -47.36 27.76 -16.86
N ARG A 647 -47.24 27.16 -15.65
CA ARG A 647 -47.97 27.34 -14.35
C ARG A 647 -49.26 26.49 -14.17
N SER A 648 -49.29 25.65 -13.12
CA SER A 648 -50.40 25.35 -12.16
C SER A 648 -50.00 24.12 -11.28
N LYS A 649 -49.95 24.11 -9.92
CA LYS A 649 -51.00 24.17 -8.86
C LYS A 649 -52.14 23.15 -9.05
N ASP A 650 -52.70 22.39 -8.10
CA ASP A 650 -52.58 22.08 -6.65
C ASP A 650 -53.38 20.75 -6.45
N ALA A 651 -53.19 19.99 -5.35
CA ALA A 651 -54.26 19.32 -4.55
C ALA A 651 -53.74 18.22 -3.58
N ASP A 652 -54.23 18.31 -2.34
CA ASP A 652 -54.15 17.38 -1.19
C ASP A 652 -54.90 16.05 -1.38
N GLU A 653 -54.50 14.99 -0.65
CA GLU A 653 -55.37 14.35 0.37
C GLU A 653 -54.66 13.22 1.17
N THR A 654 -55.16 13.05 2.38
CA THR A 654 -54.72 12.24 3.53
C THR A 654 -55.14 10.75 3.47
N ASP A 655 -54.34 9.82 4.02
CA ASP A 655 -54.86 8.82 4.99
C ASP A 655 -53.78 8.00 5.74
N LYS A 656 -54.11 7.58 6.97
CA LYS A 656 -53.28 6.84 7.96
C LYS A 656 -53.81 5.39 8.18
N PRO A 657 -53.12 4.50 8.94
CA PRO A 657 -52.83 3.13 8.51
C PRO A 657 -53.69 2.01 9.15
N LYS A 658 -53.66 0.82 8.55
CA LYS A 658 -54.01 -0.46 9.20
C LYS A 658 -52.80 -1.42 9.21
N SER A 659 -52.58 -2.04 10.36
CA SER A 659 -51.56 -3.06 10.68
C SER A 659 -51.76 -4.38 9.91
N PRO A 660 -50.69 -5.16 9.60
CA PRO A 660 -50.82 -6.49 9.03
C PRO A 660 -50.53 -7.62 10.03
N GLU A 661 -51.34 -8.67 9.95
CA GLU A 661 -50.99 -10.01 10.43
C GLU A 661 -50.08 -10.72 9.42
N SER A 662 -49.19 -11.58 9.92
CA SER A 662 -48.17 -12.34 9.19
C SER A 662 -48.76 -13.60 8.53
N PRO A 663 -48.26 -14.05 7.37
CA PRO A 663 -47.32 -15.19 7.40
C PRO A 663 -46.21 -15.22 6.33
N SER A 664 -45.09 -15.84 6.74
CA SER A 664 -43.95 -16.45 6.02
C SER A 664 -43.54 -15.95 4.62
N ILE A 665 -42.52 -15.09 4.59
CA ILE A 665 -41.92 -14.49 3.40
C ILE A 665 -40.63 -15.25 3.03
N GLY A 666 -40.78 -16.44 2.43
CA GLY A 666 -39.69 -17.14 1.72
C GLY A 666 -39.85 -17.15 0.20
N ARG A 667 -41.07 -16.87 -0.31
CA ARG A 667 -41.40 -17.01 -1.75
C ARG A 667 -41.48 -15.70 -2.53
N LYS A 668 -41.44 -14.53 -1.87
CA LYS A 668 -41.61 -13.24 -2.56
C LYS A 668 -40.36 -12.76 -3.32
N ALA A 669 -39.15 -13.14 -2.88
CA ALA A 669 -37.93 -12.85 -3.63
C ALA A 669 -37.92 -13.59 -4.98
N ILE A 670 -38.33 -14.87 -5.00
CA ILE A 670 -38.38 -15.71 -6.20
C ILE A 670 -39.41 -15.20 -7.23
N ASN A 671 -40.56 -14.70 -6.77
CA ASN A 671 -41.60 -14.18 -7.67
C ASN A 671 -41.27 -12.78 -8.24
N PHE A 672 -40.38 -12.01 -7.59
CA PHE A 672 -39.87 -10.76 -8.16
C PHE A 672 -38.95 -11.05 -9.35
N PHE A 673 -38.09 -12.08 -9.26
CA PHE A 673 -37.23 -12.52 -10.36
C PHE A 673 -38.03 -13.01 -11.59
N LYS A 674 -39.08 -13.82 -11.40
CA LYS A 674 -39.94 -14.28 -12.52
C LYS A 674 -40.71 -13.15 -13.23
N ARG A 675 -40.89 -12.00 -12.59
CA ARG A 675 -41.65 -10.86 -13.14
C ARG A 675 -40.78 -9.92 -13.98
N ILE A 676 -39.46 -9.96 -13.78
CA ILE A 676 -38.47 -9.15 -14.52
C ILE A 676 -37.99 -9.88 -15.78
N PHE A 677 -37.89 -11.21 -15.74
CA PHE A 677 -37.48 -12.05 -16.87
C PHE A 677 -38.70 -12.73 -17.47
N GLY A 678 -39.35 -12.10 -18.46
CA GLY A 678 -40.56 -12.63 -19.11
C GLY A 678 -40.43 -14.09 -19.54
N SER A 679 -41.50 -14.88 -19.36
CA SER A 679 -41.56 -16.25 -19.86
C SER A 679 -41.68 -16.28 -21.39
N PRO A 680 -41.01 -17.21 -22.09
CA PRO A 680 -41.17 -17.37 -23.52
C PRO A 680 -42.50 -18.07 -23.85
N ASP A 681 -43.27 -17.48 -24.76
CA ASP A 681 -44.43 -18.07 -25.41
C ASP A 681 -44.03 -19.35 -26.16
N VAL A 682 -44.59 -20.49 -25.76
CA VAL A 682 -44.53 -21.74 -26.54
C VAL A 682 -45.85 -21.88 -27.29
N LYS A 683 -45.78 -21.74 -28.62
CA LYS A 683 -46.88 -22.02 -29.53
C LYS A 683 -47.24 -23.50 -29.53
N GLU A 684 -48.52 -23.77 -29.30
CA GLU A 684 -49.18 -25.05 -29.57
C GLU A 684 -49.02 -25.49 -31.03
N LYS A 685 -48.72 -26.77 -31.24
CA LYS A 685 -49.28 -27.56 -32.35
C LYS A 685 -49.60 -28.98 -31.87
N GLN A 686 -50.88 -29.32 -32.01
CA GLN A 686 -51.48 -30.67 -31.99
C GLN A 686 -50.80 -31.57 -33.06
N SER A 687 -50.74 -32.90 -33.02
CA SER A 687 -51.77 -33.89 -32.66
C SER A 687 -51.17 -35.31 -32.58
N ASN A 688 -52.03 -36.25 -32.13
CA ASN A 688 -52.04 -37.71 -32.31
C ASN A 688 -51.44 -38.62 -31.21
N GLN A 689 -52.35 -39.02 -30.31
CA GLN A 689 -52.46 -40.34 -29.65
C GLN A 689 -52.72 -41.48 -30.68
N PRO A 690 -52.69 -42.81 -30.35
CA PRO A 690 -53.02 -43.38 -29.03
C PRO A 690 -52.30 -44.67 -28.55
N ASN A 691 -52.61 -45.02 -27.30
CA ASN A 691 -52.86 -46.36 -26.70
C ASN A 691 -51.96 -46.80 -25.53
N GLY A 692 -52.62 -47.09 -24.39
CA GLY A 692 -52.23 -48.16 -23.47
C GLY A 692 -52.01 -47.79 -21.99
N PHE A 693 -53.07 -47.79 -21.18
CA PHE A 693 -53.08 -48.03 -19.71
C PHE A 693 -52.93 -49.55 -19.41
N PRO A 694 -52.80 -50.08 -18.15
CA PRO A 694 -53.05 -49.43 -16.84
C PRO A 694 -52.08 -49.73 -15.66
N ASP A 695 -52.23 -48.88 -14.62
CA ASP A 695 -52.24 -49.10 -13.16
C ASP A 695 -51.13 -49.86 -12.40
N LYS A 696 -50.49 -49.14 -11.47
CA LYS A 696 -50.48 -49.42 -10.00
C LYS A 696 -49.65 -48.38 -9.21
N PRO A 697 -50.04 -48.00 -7.97
CA PRO A 697 -49.32 -47.00 -7.17
C PRO A 697 -48.41 -47.62 -6.10
N PRO A 698 -47.41 -46.88 -5.58
CA PRO A 698 -46.95 -47.15 -4.22
C PRO A 698 -46.79 -45.90 -3.32
N LYS A 699 -47.50 -45.97 -2.20
CA LYS A 699 -47.07 -45.83 -0.78
C LYS A 699 -46.07 -44.72 -0.38
N GLN A 700 -46.55 -43.91 0.57
CA GLN A 700 -45.83 -42.94 1.40
C GLN A 700 -44.66 -43.54 2.23
N PRO A 701 -43.60 -42.76 2.53
CA PRO A 701 -42.51 -43.20 3.40
C PRO A 701 -42.74 -42.85 4.88
N ARG A 702 -42.40 -43.79 5.76
CA ARG A 702 -42.30 -43.62 7.22
C ARG A 702 -40.91 -43.12 7.60
N SER A 703 -40.87 -42.12 8.47
CA SER A 703 -39.74 -41.64 9.27
C SER A 703 -39.18 -42.70 10.24
N PRO A 704 -37.89 -42.62 10.62
CA PRO A 704 -37.49 -43.04 11.96
C PRO A 704 -36.64 -42.03 12.73
N ARG A 705 -36.79 -42.18 14.06
CA ARG A 705 -36.28 -41.39 15.18
C ARG A 705 -34.78 -41.53 15.44
N SER A 706 -34.26 -40.45 16.02
CA SER A 706 -33.05 -40.25 16.83
C SER A 706 -32.71 -41.31 17.89
N LYS A 707 -31.40 -41.58 18.11
CA LYS A 707 -30.64 -41.37 19.37
C LYS A 707 -29.17 -41.91 19.27
N PRO A 708 -28.26 -41.57 20.22
CA PRO A 708 -26.87 -41.15 19.93
C PRO A 708 -25.80 -42.24 20.18
N TYR A 709 -24.60 -42.01 19.66
CA TYR A 709 -23.42 -42.86 19.86
C TYR A 709 -22.44 -42.26 20.88
N GLU A 710 -22.12 -43.07 21.88
CA GLU A 710 -21.02 -42.90 22.84
C GLU A 710 -19.68 -43.35 22.23
N LEU A 711 -18.61 -42.71 22.69
CA LEU A 711 -17.20 -43.07 22.48
C LEU A 711 -16.84 -44.39 23.20
N PRO A 712 -15.79 -45.09 22.73
CA PRO A 712 -14.88 -45.69 23.68
C PRO A 712 -13.38 -45.40 23.43
N ARG A 713 -12.67 -45.26 24.55
CA ARG A 713 -11.22 -45.16 24.70
C ARG A 713 -10.56 -46.56 24.72
N ARG A 714 -9.37 -46.62 24.11
CA ARG A 714 -8.12 -47.35 24.49
C ARG A 714 -8.19 -48.87 24.75
N ARG A 715 -7.32 -49.64 24.07
CA ARG A 715 -6.03 -50.17 24.62
C ARG A 715 -5.25 -50.99 23.59
N PHE A 716 -3.94 -51.00 23.81
CA PHE A 716 -2.84 -51.72 23.13
C PHE A 716 -2.92 -53.25 23.25
N HIS A 717 -2.42 -53.99 22.24
CA HIS A 717 -1.34 -54.99 22.40
C HIS A 717 -0.77 -55.47 21.05
N GLU A 718 0.55 -55.72 21.07
CA GLU A 718 1.41 -56.34 20.04
C GLU A 718 1.08 -57.80 19.73
N SER A 719 1.43 -58.27 18.51
CA SER A 719 2.23 -59.49 18.30
C SER A 719 2.55 -59.74 16.80
N ASP A 720 3.82 -59.54 16.44
CA ASP A 720 4.74 -60.47 15.77
C ASP A 720 4.25 -61.57 14.79
N ARG A 721 4.82 -61.60 13.56
CA ARG A 721 5.67 -62.71 12.99
C ARG A 721 5.90 -62.63 11.46
N SER A 722 7.18 -62.46 11.06
CA SER A 722 8.01 -63.23 10.06
C SER A 722 7.38 -63.85 8.80
N ARG A 723 7.98 -63.97 7.59
CA ARG A 723 9.29 -63.73 6.91
C ARG A 723 9.08 -63.99 5.36
N PRO A 724 10.07 -63.73 4.45
CA PRO A 724 9.95 -63.63 2.97
C PRO A 724 10.39 -64.92 2.21
N PRO A 725 10.56 -64.96 0.85
CA PRO A 725 11.75 -64.44 0.13
C PRO A 725 11.56 -63.92 -1.33
N SER A 726 12.66 -63.32 -1.83
CA SER A 726 13.08 -62.73 -3.13
C SER A 726 13.10 -63.73 -4.34
N PRO A 727 13.79 -63.51 -5.52
CA PRO A 727 14.56 -62.38 -6.09
C PRO A 727 14.42 -62.14 -7.64
N SER A 728 14.99 -61.04 -8.17
CA SER A 728 15.89 -61.04 -9.35
C SER A 728 16.34 -59.61 -9.73
N SER A 729 17.59 -59.46 -10.12
CA SER A 729 18.30 -58.19 -10.41
C SER A 729 19.06 -58.31 -11.78
N PRO A 730 20.01 -57.42 -12.15
CA PRO A 730 20.01 -56.42 -13.24
C PRO A 730 21.05 -56.79 -14.36
N PRO A 731 21.76 -55.94 -15.17
CA PRO A 731 22.61 -54.74 -14.86
C PRO A 731 22.64 -53.63 -15.98
N LEU A 732 23.27 -52.43 -15.87
CA LEU A 732 24.71 -52.05 -16.06
C LEU A 732 24.86 -50.50 -15.81
N GLU A 733 25.70 -50.03 -14.87
CA GLU A 733 27.08 -49.42 -15.00
C GLU A 733 27.16 -47.95 -15.53
N SER A 734 28.07 -47.04 -15.15
CA SER A 734 29.06 -46.78 -14.06
C SER A 734 29.73 -45.39 -14.40
N ARG A 735 30.16 -44.47 -13.50
CA ARG A 735 31.46 -44.33 -12.76
C ARG A 735 31.45 -42.97 -11.99
N SER A 736 31.69 -42.86 -10.66
CA SER A 736 32.96 -42.80 -9.85
C SER A 736 33.75 -41.48 -9.99
N ARG A 737 34.30 -40.73 -8.99
CA ARG A 737 34.79 -40.89 -7.58
C ARG A 737 35.20 -39.46 -7.04
N PRO A 738 35.77 -39.17 -5.84
CA PRO A 738 35.85 -39.87 -4.52
C PRO A 738 35.56 -38.97 -3.27
N PRO A 739 35.52 -39.52 -2.03
CA PRO A 739 35.64 -38.74 -0.79
C PRO A 739 36.64 -39.30 0.25
N SER A 740 37.10 -38.45 1.19
CA SER A 740 37.52 -38.69 2.60
C SER A 740 38.47 -37.55 3.08
N PRO A 741 38.75 -37.30 4.39
CA PRO A 741 38.54 -38.16 5.58
C PRO A 741 37.97 -37.45 6.84
N SER A 742 37.99 -38.20 7.93
CA SER A 742 37.12 -38.22 9.11
C SER A 742 37.86 -37.98 10.45
N SER A 743 37.10 -37.53 11.46
CA SER A 743 37.21 -37.75 12.94
C SER A 743 38.30 -36.97 13.73
N PRO A 744 38.23 -36.82 15.10
CA PRO A 744 37.39 -37.47 16.14
C PRO A 744 36.81 -36.54 17.29
N PRO A 745 36.14 -37.11 18.33
CA PRO A 745 35.21 -36.44 19.27
C PRO A 745 35.65 -36.42 20.78
N LEU A 746 34.69 -36.05 21.68
CA LEU A 746 34.67 -36.08 23.18
C LEU A 746 35.26 -34.82 23.86
N GLU A 747 34.78 -34.25 24.98
CA GLU A 747 34.14 -34.79 26.20
C GLU A 747 33.13 -33.82 26.86
N SER A 748 32.25 -34.41 27.67
CA SER A 748 31.34 -33.82 28.64
C SER A 748 31.90 -33.77 30.08
N ARG A 749 31.64 -32.72 30.88
CA ARG A 749 31.39 -32.86 32.35
C ARG A 749 30.93 -31.57 33.08
N SER A 750 29.82 -31.74 33.79
CA SER A 750 29.47 -31.29 35.17
C SER A 750 29.62 -29.83 35.63
N GLY A 751 28.48 -29.24 36.03
CA GLY A 751 28.13 -29.15 37.46
C GLY A 751 28.48 -27.91 38.29
N SER A 752 27.44 -27.13 38.60
CA SER A 752 27.03 -26.71 39.96
C SER A 752 27.53 -25.40 40.62
N ARG A 753 26.51 -24.71 41.18
CA ARG A 753 26.42 -23.96 42.45
C ARG A 753 26.79 -22.47 42.55
N SER A 754 25.74 -21.77 42.99
CA SER A 754 25.58 -20.51 43.71
C SER A 754 26.59 -20.20 44.82
N ARG A 755 26.89 -18.90 44.99
CA ARG A 755 27.00 -18.13 46.26
C ARG A 755 27.46 -16.68 45.98
N GLY A 756 26.72 -15.67 46.45
CA GLY A 756 27.32 -14.39 46.88
C GLY A 756 27.86 -14.54 48.32
N PRO A 757 28.13 -13.48 49.10
CA PRO A 757 28.26 -12.03 48.81
C PRO A 757 29.66 -11.50 49.27
N SER A 758 29.91 -10.18 49.22
CA SER A 758 30.56 -9.38 50.30
C SER A 758 30.93 -7.95 49.90
N ARG A 759 30.57 -7.00 50.78
CA ARG A 759 31.04 -5.60 50.85
C ARG A 759 32.54 -5.52 51.21
N PRO A 760 33.17 -4.35 51.03
CA PRO A 760 33.44 -3.51 52.22
C PRO A 760 33.26 -1.98 52.01
N ARG A 761 32.84 -1.30 53.09
CA ARG A 761 33.10 0.11 53.48
C ARG A 761 34.38 0.14 54.36
N PRO A 762 34.91 1.25 54.96
CA PRO A 762 34.58 2.69 54.93
C PRO A 762 35.82 3.65 54.85
N ARG A 763 35.58 4.97 54.78
CA ARG A 763 36.15 6.10 55.59
C ARG A 763 36.00 7.43 54.82
N ASP A 764 35.23 8.40 55.35
CA ASP A 764 35.64 9.52 56.25
C ASP A 764 36.56 10.52 55.52
N SER A 765 36.42 11.85 55.56
CA SER A 765 35.60 12.78 56.33
C SER A 765 35.98 14.21 55.87
N SER A 766 35.27 15.23 56.39
CA SER A 766 35.53 16.69 56.36
C SER A 766 35.02 17.48 55.16
N GLN A 767 34.48 18.70 55.27
CA GLN A 767 33.98 19.54 56.37
C GLN A 767 33.26 20.70 55.64
N SER A 768 32.05 21.09 56.04
CA SER A 768 31.44 22.34 55.60
C SER A 768 30.65 23.00 56.74
N GLU A 769 31.22 24.09 57.23
CA GLU A 769 30.62 25.14 58.05
C GLU A 769 31.31 26.43 57.55
N SER A 770 30.75 27.63 57.51
CA SER A 770 29.44 28.15 57.82
C SER A 770 29.46 29.64 57.39
N ARG A 771 28.26 30.22 57.21
CA ARG A 771 27.87 31.61 57.55
C ARG A 771 28.71 32.81 57.03
N GLY A 772 28.02 33.74 56.38
CA GLY A 772 28.19 35.17 56.70
C GLY A 772 27.92 36.16 55.55
N PRO A 773 27.49 37.40 55.84
CA PRO A 773 26.44 38.09 55.05
C PRO A 773 26.83 39.49 54.51
N SER A 774 25.85 40.15 53.85
CA SER A 774 25.76 41.63 53.64
C SER A 774 26.63 42.18 52.49
N ARG A 775 26.29 43.20 51.68
CA ARG A 775 25.22 44.22 51.55
C ARG A 775 25.43 44.88 50.14
N PRO A 776 24.70 45.95 49.71
CA PRO A 776 24.26 46.13 48.32
C PRO A 776 24.85 47.35 47.56
N ARG A 777 24.42 47.46 46.28
CA ARG A 777 24.36 48.61 45.34
C ARG A 777 25.63 48.89 44.47
N PRO A 778 25.53 49.56 43.30
CA PRO A 778 24.40 50.35 42.75
C PRO A 778 24.01 50.11 41.27
N ARG A 779 22.92 50.77 40.87
CA ARG A 779 22.48 51.06 39.50
C ARG A 779 23.58 51.76 38.68
N GLU A 780 23.70 51.38 37.41
CA GLU A 780 23.99 52.29 36.30
C GLU A 780 23.50 51.66 34.98
N SER A 781 23.03 52.51 34.08
CA SER A 781 22.67 52.26 32.67
C SER A 781 23.18 53.49 31.90
N PRO A 782 23.24 53.51 30.57
CA PRO A 782 23.45 52.46 29.58
C PRO A 782 24.68 52.79 28.69
N GLN A 783 25.40 51.79 28.17
CA GLN A 783 26.30 52.00 27.04
C GLN A 783 26.05 50.98 25.92
N SER A 784 25.73 51.56 24.78
CA SER A 784 25.82 51.00 23.44
C SER A 784 27.21 50.43 23.16
N GLU A 785 27.31 49.22 22.62
CA GLU A 785 28.17 48.92 21.47
C GLU A 785 28.08 47.45 21.00
N SER A 786 28.05 47.34 19.67
CA SER A 786 28.63 46.26 18.85
C SER A 786 27.91 44.89 18.76
N ARG A 787 27.64 44.54 17.50
CA ARG A 787 27.28 43.22 17.00
C ARG A 787 28.38 42.21 17.37
N GLU A 788 28.12 41.35 18.34
CA GLU A 788 28.92 40.15 18.55
C GLU A 788 28.21 38.93 17.95
N SER A 789 28.87 38.36 16.94
CA SER A 789 28.56 37.09 16.30
C SER A 789 28.33 36.00 17.36
N SER A 790 27.15 35.38 17.31
CA SER A 790 26.75 34.27 18.18
C SER A 790 27.70 33.08 18.01
N ARG A 791 28.64 32.92 18.94
CA ARG A 791 29.44 31.69 19.08
C ARG A 791 28.51 30.49 19.34
N PRO A 792 28.73 29.34 18.68
CA PRO A 792 27.98 28.11 18.94
C PRO A 792 28.15 27.67 20.40
N ARG A 793 27.05 27.23 21.03
CA ARG A 793 27.12 26.59 22.36
C ARG A 793 27.97 25.31 22.28
N PRO A 794 28.86 25.05 23.26
CA PRO A 794 29.64 23.82 23.29
C PRO A 794 28.71 22.59 23.36
N HIS A 795 28.98 21.59 22.53
CA HIS A 795 28.20 20.36 22.44
C HIS A 795 28.22 19.58 23.77
N GLU A 796 27.05 19.13 24.24
CA GLU A 796 26.96 18.25 25.41
C GLU A 796 27.73 16.94 25.12
N PRO A 797 28.64 16.50 26.02
CA PRO A 797 29.34 15.23 25.86
C PRO A 797 28.35 14.05 25.91
N SER A 798 28.65 12.97 25.17
CA SER A 798 27.87 11.72 25.22
C SER A 798 27.68 11.26 26.67
N ARG A 799 26.43 10.88 27.02
CA ARG A 799 26.07 10.35 28.34
C ARG A 799 26.48 8.90 28.56
N LEU A 800 26.99 8.21 27.54
CA LEU A 800 27.44 6.83 27.62
C LEU A 800 28.88 6.72 28.10
N THR A 801 29.15 5.71 28.94
CA THR A 801 30.49 5.38 29.42
C THR A 801 31.43 5.12 28.23
N PRO A 802 32.62 5.75 28.15
CA PRO A 802 33.56 5.46 27.07
C PRO A 802 33.95 3.98 27.03
N CYS A 803 33.96 3.39 25.83
CA CYS A 803 34.37 2.01 25.64
C CYS A 803 35.85 1.83 26.02
N ARG A 804 36.16 0.79 26.82
CA ARG A 804 37.54 0.44 27.23
C ARG A 804 38.48 0.26 26.03
N ASP A 805 37.97 -0.31 24.94
CA ASP A 805 38.76 -0.60 23.74
C ASP A 805 38.85 0.61 22.79
N SER A 806 38.11 1.69 23.05
CA SER A 806 38.15 2.95 22.30
C SER A 806 38.07 2.75 20.77
N VAL A 807 38.96 3.41 20.00
CA VAL A 807 39.09 3.23 18.53
C VAL A 807 39.47 1.81 18.10
N ASN A 808 39.88 0.93 19.01
CA ASN A 808 40.21 -0.47 18.69
C ASN A 808 39.03 -1.42 18.95
N CYS A 809 37.84 -0.90 19.34
CA CYS A 809 36.70 -1.75 19.69
C CYS A 809 36.09 -2.49 18.49
N ARG A 810 36.27 -3.81 18.45
CA ARG A 810 35.64 -4.69 17.44
C ARG A 810 34.13 -4.84 17.61
N LYS A 811 33.63 -4.67 18.84
CA LYS A 811 32.19 -4.80 19.14
C LYS A 811 31.38 -3.65 18.54
N GLN A 812 32.00 -2.52 18.24
CA GLN A 812 31.36 -1.38 17.58
C GLN A 812 30.82 -1.73 16.18
N PHE A 813 31.40 -2.71 15.48
CA PHE A 813 31.01 -3.10 14.11
C PHE A 813 30.72 -4.60 13.99
N GLY A 814 30.55 -5.29 15.12
CA GLY A 814 30.28 -6.73 15.17
C GLY A 814 28.79 -7.05 15.22
N PRO A 815 28.42 -8.35 15.24
CA PRO A 815 27.02 -8.79 15.31
C PRO A 815 26.27 -8.30 16.57
N ASN A 816 26.99 -7.91 17.62
CA ASN A 816 26.44 -7.31 18.85
C ASN A 816 26.57 -5.78 18.91
N GLN A 817 26.69 -5.11 17.75
CA GLN A 817 26.87 -3.66 17.66
C GLN A 817 25.80 -2.89 18.43
N VAL A 818 24.52 -3.25 18.27
CA VAL A 818 23.42 -2.48 18.86
C VAL A 818 23.49 -2.47 20.38
N SER A 819 23.65 -3.64 21.02
CA SER A 819 23.70 -3.73 22.48
C SER A 819 24.97 -3.07 23.05
N HIS A 820 26.10 -3.18 22.35
CA HIS A 820 27.36 -2.56 22.76
C HIS A 820 27.32 -1.03 22.64
N CYS A 821 26.87 -0.49 21.50
CA CYS A 821 26.79 0.95 21.25
C CYS A 821 25.65 1.64 22.04
N GLN A 822 24.69 0.89 22.58
CA GLN A 822 23.72 1.42 23.55
C GLN A 822 24.33 1.62 24.95
N SER A 823 25.41 0.91 25.26
CA SER A 823 26.04 0.92 26.60
C SER A 823 27.33 1.75 26.64
N TYR A 824 28.03 1.87 25.51
CA TYR A 824 29.35 2.50 25.44
C TYR A 824 29.47 3.51 24.30
N SER A 825 30.13 4.64 24.58
CA SER A 825 30.53 5.61 23.56
C SER A 825 31.90 5.31 22.97
N HIS A 826 32.13 5.70 21.72
CA HIS A 826 33.41 5.53 21.01
C HIS A 826 33.90 6.86 20.42
N PRO A 827 35.19 7.06 20.15
CA PRO A 827 35.64 8.20 19.34
C PRO A 827 35.10 8.11 17.91
N CYS A 828 34.60 9.23 17.39
CA CYS A 828 34.15 9.30 16.00
C CYS A 828 35.35 9.12 15.06
N ARG A 829 35.20 8.26 14.03
CA ARG A 829 36.26 7.99 13.05
C ARG A 829 36.64 9.20 12.20
N PHE A 830 35.78 10.21 12.14
CA PHE A 830 35.97 11.44 11.38
C PHE A 830 36.19 12.66 12.29
N SER A 831 36.33 12.46 13.60
CA SER A 831 36.59 13.51 14.60
C SER A 831 35.78 14.80 14.32
N GLU A 832 36.42 15.95 14.14
CA GLU A 832 35.77 17.24 13.90
C GLU A 832 35.18 17.43 12.49
N ILE A 833 35.59 16.62 11.51
CA ILE A 833 35.09 16.65 10.13
C ILE A 833 33.88 15.73 9.91
N CYS A 834 33.39 15.09 10.97
CA CYS A 834 32.18 14.26 10.90
C CYS A 834 30.96 15.11 10.48
N ARG A 835 30.36 14.77 9.33
CA ARG A 835 29.13 15.39 8.85
C ARG A 835 27.90 15.00 9.68
N ASN A 836 27.96 13.85 10.34
CA ASN A 836 26.87 13.30 11.14
C ASN A 836 26.95 13.72 12.62
N LYS A 837 27.80 14.69 12.99
CA LYS A 837 27.95 15.16 14.38
C LYS A 837 26.64 15.71 14.99
N HIS A 838 25.66 16.08 14.16
CA HIS A 838 24.34 16.56 14.57
C HIS A 838 23.26 15.46 14.58
N GLU A 839 23.55 14.27 14.04
CA GLU A 839 22.60 13.16 14.04
C GLU A 839 22.45 12.64 15.48
N LYS A 840 21.22 12.53 15.99
CA LYS A 840 20.94 12.23 17.41
C LYS A 840 21.52 10.89 17.86
N ILE A 841 21.45 9.86 17.02
CA ILE A 841 22.01 8.53 17.33
C ILE A 841 23.54 8.58 17.29
N HIS A 842 24.11 9.20 16.25
CA HIS A 842 25.56 9.28 16.10
C HIS A 842 26.21 10.12 17.20
N SER A 843 25.67 11.29 17.52
CA SER A 843 26.14 12.15 18.62
C SER A 843 25.99 11.49 20.00
N TYR A 844 25.01 10.59 20.17
CA TYR A 844 24.86 9.81 21.40
C TYR A 844 25.91 8.68 21.51
N GLN A 845 26.20 7.98 20.40
CA GLN A 845 27.10 6.82 20.39
C GLN A 845 28.57 7.18 20.16
N CYS A 846 28.86 8.34 19.57
CA CYS A 846 30.20 8.76 19.19
C CYS A 846 30.59 10.11 19.82
N THR A 847 31.82 10.19 20.30
CA THR A 847 32.43 11.40 20.84
C THR A 847 33.18 12.14 19.74
N HIS A 848 32.95 13.45 19.65
CA HIS A 848 33.58 14.35 18.67
C HIS A 848 34.54 15.31 19.38
N ALA A 849 35.33 14.78 20.32
CA ALA A 849 36.31 15.60 21.02
C ALA A 849 37.29 16.18 19.98
N PRO A 850 37.60 17.49 20.03
CA PRO A 850 38.58 18.08 19.12
C PRO A 850 39.93 17.40 19.36
N VAL A 851 40.39 16.64 18.38
CA VAL A 851 41.72 16.02 18.36
C VAL A 851 42.57 16.87 17.42
N SER A 852 43.73 17.37 17.89
CA SER A 852 44.62 18.18 17.04
C SER A 852 45.40 17.27 16.07
N ILE A 853 44.70 16.76 15.06
CA ILE A 853 45.28 15.98 13.97
C ILE A 853 45.65 16.97 12.87
N VAL A 854 46.94 17.06 12.53
CA VAL A 854 47.42 17.98 11.51
C VAL A 854 47.08 17.41 10.13
N ARG A 855 46.72 18.24 9.15
CA ARG A 855 46.49 17.75 7.78
C ARG A 855 47.82 17.26 7.18
N CYS A 856 47.81 16.07 6.59
CA CYS A 856 48.98 15.54 5.88
C CYS A 856 49.34 16.46 4.70
N GLN A 857 50.61 16.84 4.58
CA GLN A 857 51.08 17.68 3.48
C GLN A 857 50.92 17.03 2.10
N TYR A 858 50.90 15.69 2.05
CA TYR A 858 50.74 14.93 0.81
C TYR A 858 49.28 14.54 0.53
N ASP A 859 48.37 14.72 1.49
CA ASP A 859 46.93 14.45 1.40
C ASP A 859 46.58 13.18 0.57
N GLN A 860 45.88 13.32 -0.55
CA GLN A 860 45.46 12.19 -1.39
C GLN A 860 46.63 11.39 -1.99
N ASN A 861 47.83 11.99 -2.08
CA ASN A 861 49.04 11.37 -2.63
C ASN A 861 49.97 10.79 -1.54
N CYS A 862 49.50 10.71 -0.30
CA CYS A 862 50.29 10.16 0.81
C CYS A 862 50.55 8.66 0.60
N LYS A 863 51.80 8.22 0.77
CA LYS A 863 52.18 6.79 0.67
C LYS A 863 51.79 5.98 1.90
N ASP A 864 51.53 6.68 3.01
CA ASP A 864 51.25 6.10 4.33
C ASP A 864 49.75 6.07 4.64
N LEU A 865 48.87 6.18 3.62
CA LEU A 865 47.42 6.12 3.80
C LEU A 865 46.94 4.82 4.47
N ALA A 866 47.70 3.75 4.31
CA ALA A 866 47.43 2.43 4.86
C ALA A 866 48.10 2.20 6.23
N ASP A 867 48.90 3.13 6.75
CA ASP A 867 49.51 3.03 8.08
C ASP A 867 48.52 3.53 9.14
N PRO A 868 48.03 2.66 10.04
CA PRO A 868 47.11 3.06 11.10
C PRO A 868 47.67 4.14 12.05
N LEU A 869 48.99 4.15 12.30
CA LEU A 869 49.63 5.14 13.18
C LEU A 869 49.74 6.52 12.51
N HIS A 870 50.10 6.54 11.23
CA HIS A 870 50.07 7.75 10.41
C HIS A 870 48.67 8.37 10.38
N ARG A 871 47.62 7.56 10.25
CA ARG A 871 46.23 8.05 10.24
C ARG A 871 45.80 8.68 11.58
N CYS A 872 46.34 8.20 12.70
CA CYS A 872 46.08 8.80 14.01
C CYS A 872 46.77 10.15 14.24
N THR A 873 47.81 10.46 13.47
CA THR A 873 48.62 11.68 13.59
C THR A 873 48.34 12.69 12.49
N PHE A 874 47.96 12.21 11.30
CA PHE A 874 47.71 13.03 10.12
C PHE A 874 46.35 12.77 9.47
N ARG A 875 45.64 13.86 9.18
CA ARG A 875 44.35 13.84 8.51
C ARG A 875 44.50 13.89 7.00
N HIS A 876 43.62 13.17 6.31
CA HIS A 876 43.51 13.16 4.85
C HIS A 876 42.07 13.47 4.43
N THR A 877 41.90 14.14 3.28
CA THR A 877 40.60 14.54 2.74
C THR A 877 39.77 13.31 2.38
N ASN A 878 38.49 13.30 2.78
CA ASN A 878 37.52 12.22 2.51
C ASN A 878 37.88 10.84 3.09
N LEU A 879 38.82 10.78 4.04
CA LEU A 879 39.23 9.54 4.70
C LEU A 879 39.05 9.66 6.21
N PRO A 880 38.71 8.57 6.92
CA PRO A 880 38.59 8.61 8.37
C PRO A 880 39.95 8.86 9.05
N ASP A 881 39.96 9.61 10.14
CA ASP A 881 41.13 9.81 10.99
C ASP A 881 41.56 8.46 11.65
N TYR A 882 40.60 7.57 11.91
CA TYR A 882 40.89 6.23 12.48
C TYR A 882 40.39 5.12 11.57
N LEU A 883 41.23 4.11 11.31
CA LEU A 883 40.84 2.92 10.55
C LEU A 883 39.85 2.04 11.32
N TYR A 884 39.03 1.27 10.60
CA TYR A 884 38.07 0.33 11.19
C TYR A 884 38.78 -0.97 11.59
N PRO A 885 38.55 -1.55 12.78
CA PRO A 885 39.17 -2.82 13.13
C PRO A 885 38.64 -3.94 12.22
N CYS A 886 39.53 -4.58 11.45
CA CYS A 886 39.19 -5.67 10.53
C CYS A 886 38.56 -6.84 11.30
N LYS A 887 37.51 -7.47 10.75
CA LYS A 887 36.89 -8.66 11.37
C LYS A 887 37.92 -9.78 11.62
N TYR A 888 38.89 -9.94 10.71
CA TYR A 888 39.90 -10.99 10.75
C TYR A 888 41.22 -10.56 11.42
N GLN A 889 41.42 -9.28 11.74
CA GLN A 889 42.64 -8.80 12.43
C GLN A 889 43.92 -9.32 11.75
N GLN A 890 44.88 -9.85 12.52
CA GLN A 890 46.15 -10.39 12.03
C GLN A 890 45.99 -11.60 11.09
N SER A 891 44.84 -12.27 11.07
CA SER A 891 44.56 -13.39 10.16
C SER A 891 43.92 -12.97 8.84
N CYS A 892 43.76 -11.66 8.59
CA CYS A 892 43.25 -11.16 7.33
C CYS A 892 44.23 -11.43 6.18
N ARG A 893 43.74 -12.00 5.08
CA ARG A 893 44.52 -12.24 3.85
C ARG A 893 44.27 -11.20 2.76
N THR A 894 43.36 -10.26 2.99
CA THR A 894 43.01 -9.21 2.03
C THR A 894 44.09 -8.13 2.06
N GLY A 895 45.14 -8.30 1.26
CA GLY A 895 46.28 -7.38 1.17
C GLY A 895 46.09 -6.19 0.22
N THR A 896 44.89 -5.97 -0.33
CA THR A 896 44.65 -4.88 -1.29
C THR A 896 44.81 -3.52 -0.60
N LEU A 897 45.33 -2.52 -1.34
CA LEU A 897 45.49 -1.17 -0.81
C LEU A 897 44.15 -0.59 -0.34
N GLU A 898 43.07 -0.79 -1.10
CA GLU A 898 41.72 -0.35 -0.74
C GLU A 898 41.25 -0.91 0.62
N HIS A 899 41.59 -2.15 0.93
CA HIS A 899 41.29 -2.74 2.22
C HIS A 899 42.14 -2.11 3.33
N ARG A 900 43.45 -1.96 3.10
CA ARG A 900 44.39 -1.44 4.11
C ARG A 900 44.17 0.05 4.43
N ILE A 901 43.65 0.86 3.50
CA ILE A 901 43.30 2.27 3.78
C ILE A 901 42.00 2.44 4.57
N ARG A 902 41.20 1.36 4.72
CA ARG A 902 39.94 1.34 5.47
C ARG A 902 40.04 0.60 6.80
N PHE A 903 40.82 -0.48 6.87
CA PHE A 903 40.83 -1.38 8.02
C PHE A 903 42.20 -1.51 8.69
N SER A 904 42.22 -1.62 10.03
CA SER A 904 43.38 -2.03 10.83
C SER A 904 43.34 -3.53 11.14
N HIS A 905 44.51 -4.16 11.21
CA HIS A 905 44.72 -5.60 11.34
C HIS A 905 45.28 -6.01 12.70
N GLY A 906 45.00 -5.23 13.73
CA GLY A 906 45.38 -5.52 15.13
C GLY A 906 46.47 -4.61 15.68
N GLU A 907 46.85 -3.57 14.94
CA GLU A 907 47.67 -2.48 15.44
C GLU A 907 46.93 -1.76 16.57
N VAL A 908 47.59 -1.59 17.71
CA VAL A 908 47.02 -0.88 18.85
C VAL A 908 47.20 0.62 18.63
N LEU A 909 46.11 1.28 18.21
CA LEU A 909 46.14 2.72 17.99
C LEU A 909 46.19 3.47 19.33
N PRO A 910 47.02 4.52 19.45
CA PRO A 910 47.06 5.36 20.65
C PRO A 910 45.70 6.05 20.83
N VAL A 911 45.15 5.98 22.04
CA VAL A 911 43.91 6.69 22.36
C VAL A 911 44.20 8.19 22.33
N PRO A 912 43.42 9.01 21.61
CA PRO A 912 43.63 10.45 21.57
C PRO A 912 43.55 11.02 22.99
N LYS A 913 44.63 11.64 23.46
CA LYS A 913 44.61 12.43 24.70
C LYS A 913 43.71 13.63 24.45
N LYS A 914 42.63 13.77 25.22
CA LYS A 914 41.79 14.98 25.20
C LYS A 914 42.68 16.17 25.53
N LYS A 915 42.63 17.22 24.70
CA LYS A 915 43.19 18.53 25.04
C LYS A 915 42.34 19.22 26.08
#